data_AF-A0A8B6EFE2-F1
#
_entry.id   AF-A0A8B6EFE2-F1
#
_cell.length_a   1.000
_cell.length_b   1.000
_cell.length_c   1.000
_cell.angle_alpha   90.00
_cell.angle_beta   90.00
_cell.angle_gamma   90.00
#
_symmetry.space_group_name_H-M   'P 1'
#
loop_
_entity.id
_entity.type
_entity.pdbx_description
1 polymer ?
#
loop_
_entity_poly.entity_id
_entity_poly.type
_entity_poly.pdbx_seq_one_letter_code
_entity_poly.pdbx_strand_id
1 'polypeptide(L)'
;MAEHVYKSDTGYANAVRRDYTDVEYCMHVIVAPTILSDSQKDKVFVKFLGSDDSNPLKFKRELEDGYVEYEGVLKAKKGNLIFYKYYVLINGSEEVKEFIYRQGDGKRKKGIWYRTMGSKDIQKNDVYHIYDGVVQGEPLDEKDKDQNILSKWISKGLKKVSKWMGNDEYQKILLIDAELAMKEFMRGLFADINNIRGEELILRFSDIVQGLRKFYYMKEKLWSSVDDFNKTIAEVLKTNLMSLINRFKESPQISDNIVNSGITTAVSIVYLKEQYDITFNTIDLSHLCKALLPNLDKAQRQSADLEDINKSYPTKIREVARYLLSMVKRLLNNSKSPCWLYCIPLLHVLQEGIYPYQDVPKAINHNDPVPRWWGIDNISSELEVYKSKSDFESPSELVQLLHPYFEMDYLLPRTFVASLSFNQFVALDTKHVPPDVMLAAFYYFVKDEKLSRDESWIYLWNDAFSTEIPAGNVKDSYIDFLRTSLESRLGNTVYEYQLKTILDVFCERLDDFGNILQEILTKSALKAFEIFTDYLSLNSFAESTNARKLQQYGKLLHHIFDKEFGRNKLTDTTSVLQHALVWSPFVVFTKVYCNTNFQRVLKDKCKEHMQKSIAIMHSVCQELITGNITIQNLKNILSAESNFKSIVKEIKDLRFDFGTVEASIDLKRKQLLAFESDKAAVQNFVYICENSGGKFYVHNSRLWYI
;
A
#
# COMPACT_ATOMS: atom_id res chain seq x y z
N MET A 1 -45.33 -57.27 -18.76
CA MET A 1 -44.28 -56.34 -18.29
C MET A 1 -44.75 -54.89 -18.48
N ALA A 2 -45.91 -54.56 -17.93
CA ALA A 2 -46.53 -53.25 -18.00
C ALA A 2 -47.43 -53.12 -16.77
N GLU A 3 -46.84 -52.90 -15.58
CA GLU A 3 -47.61 -52.59 -14.36
C GLU A 3 -46.79 -52.11 -13.14
N HIS A 4 -45.47 -51.86 -13.26
CA HIS A 4 -44.61 -51.61 -12.09
C HIS A 4 -43.99 -50.20 -11.97
N VAL A 5 -44.64 -49.14 -12.47
CA VAL A 5 -44.10 -47.76 -12.37
C VAL A 5 -45.05 -46.75 -11.68
N TYR A 6 -46.26 -47.12 -11.25
CA TYR A 6 -47.24 -46.13 -10.75
C TYR A 6 -47.39 -45.97 -9.23
N LYS A 7 -46.44 -46.44 -8.40
CA LYS A 7 -46.55 -46.32 -6.94
C LYS A 7 -45.25 -45.85 -6.28
N SER A 8 -44.98 -44.54 -6.32
CA SER A 8 -44.15 -43.89 -5.29
C SER A 8 -44.37 -42.37 -5.08
N ASP A 9 -45.27 -41.69 -5.78
CA ASP A 9 -45.32 -40.21 -5.76
C ASP A 9 -46.51 -39.55 -5.04
N THR A 10 -47.29 -40.27 -4.23
CA THR A 10 -48.42 -39.67 -3.50
C THR A 10 -48.11 -39.26 -2.05
N GLY A 11 -46.87 -39.43 -1.59
CA GLY A 11 -46.46 -39.11 -0.21
C GLY A 11 -46.18 -37.62 0.09
N TYR A 12 -46.11 -36.75 -0.91
CA TYR A 12 -45.71 -35.34 -0.75
C TYR A 12 -46.86 -34.33 -0.84
N ALA A 13 -48.11 -34.78 -1.01
CA ALA A 13 -49.22 -33.89 -1.40
C ALA A 13 -49.90 -33.13 -0.24
N ASN A 14 -49.59 -33.39 1.03
CA ASN A 14 -50.35 -32.80 2.16
C ASN A 14 -49.54 -32.03 3.21
N ALA A 15 -48.31 -31.62 2.90
CA ALA A 15 -47.55 -30.74 3.78
C ALA A 15 -47.68 -29.27 3.34
N VAL A 16 -48.47 -28.52 4.13
CA VAL A 16 -48.40 -27.06 4.27
C VAL A 16 -48.97 -26.23 3.10
N ARG A 17 -50.27 -25.89 3.21
CA ARG A 17 -50.83 -24.65 2.63
C ARG A 17 -50.18 -23.44 3.34
N ARG A 18 -48.94 -23.12 2.97
CA ARG A 18 -48.37 -21.79 3.18
C ARG A 18 -48.94 -20.91 2.08
N ASP A 19 -49.30 -19.67 2.41
CA ASP A 19 -49.67 -18.65 1.42
C ASP A 19 -48.47 -18.42 0.50
N TYR A 20 -48.44 -19.12 -0.63
CA TYR A 20 -47.43 -18.93 -1.66
C TYR A 20 -47.79 -17.65 -2.40
N THR A 21 -46.97 -16.62 -2.22
CA THR A 21 -47.05 -15.42 -3.06
C THR A 21 -46.59 -15.80 -4.47
N ASP A 22 -47.42 -15.49 -5.46
CA ASP A 22 -47.03 -15.59 -6.87
C ASP A 22 -45.84 -14.66 -7.13
N VAL A 23 -44.89 -15.14 -7.93
CA VAL A 23 -43.74 -14.38 -8.41
C VAL A 23 -43.88 -14.23 -9.92
N GLU A 24 -43.58 -13.03 -10.41
CA GLU A 24 -43.50 -12.76 -11.85
C GLU A 24 -42.07 -12.98 -12.35
N TYR A 25 -41.93 -13.82 -13.37
CA TYR A 25 -40.68 -14.15 -14.04
C TYR A 25 -40.70 -13.58 -15.45
N CYS A 26 -39.82 -12.63 -15.76
CA CYS A 26 -39.62 -12.14 -17.11
C CYS A 26 -38.60 -13.03 -17.83
N MET A 27 -39.08 -13.93 -18.68
CA MET A 27 -38.24 -14.82 -19.47
C MET A 27 -37.68 -14.08 -20.67
N HIS A 28 -36.38 -14.22 -20.91
CA HIS A 28 -35.65 -13.75 -22.09
C HIS A 28 -35.01 -14.97 -22.75
N VAL A 29 -35.32 -15.21 -24.03
CA VAL A 29 -34.83 -16.38 -24.76
C VAL A 29 -34.49 -16.04 -26.19
N ILE A 30 -33.45 -16.67 -26.73
CA ILE A 30 -33.11 -16.60 -28.14
C ILE A 30 -33.57 -17.89 -28.80
N VAL A 31 -34.35 -17.79 -29.86
CA VAL A 31 -34.89 -18.93 -30.59
C VAL A 31 -34.15 -19.07 -31.91
N ALA A 32 -33.60 -20.25 -32.15
CA ALA A 32 -32.83 -20.56 -33.35
C ALA A 32 -33.72 -20.70 -34.58
N PRO A 33 -33.20 -20.39 -35.78
CA PRO A 33 -33.94 -20.61 -37.03
C PRO A 33 -34.25 -22.10 -37.29
N THR A 34 -33.62 -23.03 -36.56
CA THR A 34 -33.89 -24.48 -36.70
C THR A 34 -35.24 -24.91 -36.13
N ILE A 35 -35.90 -24.09 -35.32
CA ILE A 35 -37.24 -24.36 -34.77
C ILE A 35 -38.31 -23.40 -35.28
N LEU A 36 -37.91 -22.36 -36.03
CA LEU A 36 -38.80 -21.35 -36.60
C LEU A 36 -39.00 -21.62 -38.09
N SER A 37 -40.22 -21.46 -38.59
CA SER A 37 -40.53 -21.42 -40.02
C SER A 37 -40.69 -19.98 -40.52
N ASP A 38 -41.33 -19.11 -39.73
CA ASP A 38 -41.54 -17.69 -40.02
C ASP A 38 -41.60 -16.92 -38.68
N SER A 39 -40.54 -16.17 -38.38
CA SER A 39 -40.38 -15.46 -37.11
C SER A 39 -41.49 -14.45 -36.80
N GLN A 40 -42.25 -14.01 -37.81
CA GLN A 40 -43.34 -13.05 -37.65
C GLN A 40 -44.70 -13.73 -37.42
N LYS A 41 -44.85 -15.00 -37.84
CA LYS A 41 -46.12 -15.74 -37.73
C LYS A 41 -46.11 -16.78 -36.62
N ASP A 42 -44.95 -17.34 -36.34
CA ASP A 42 -44.81 -18.41 -35.35
C ASP A 42 -45.00 -17.87 -33.93
N LYS A 43 -45.63 -18.67 -33.07
CA LYS A 43 -45.87 -18.30 -31.67
C LYS A 43 -44.98 -19.12 -30.75
N VAL A 44 -44.16 -18.44 -29.96
CA VAL A 44 -43.32 -19.07 -28.95
C VAL A 44 -44.01 -19.02 -27.59
N PHE A 45 -44.03 -20.12 -26.87
CA PHE A 45 -44.61 -20.18 -25.53
C PHE A 45 -43.85 -21.14 -24.61
N VAL A 46 -44.03 -20.94 -23.31
CA VAL A 46 -43.46 -21.79 -22.25
C VAL A 46 -44.59 -22.64 -21.64
N LYS A 47 -44.36 -23.96 -21.54
CA LYS A 47 -45.24 -24.87 -20.78
C LYS A 47 -44.48 -25.41 -19.57
N PHE A 48 -45.14 -25.39 -18.40
CA PHE A 48 -44.63 -26.00 -17.18
C PHE A 48 -44.94 -27.50 -17.15
N LEU A 49 -44.04 -28.29 -16.58
CA LEU A 49 -44.26 -29.72 -16.39
C LEU A 49 -45.49 -29.93 -15.48
N GLY A 50 -46.49 -30.63 -16.00
CA GLY A 50 -47.74 -30.91 -15.27
C GLY A 50 -48.76 -29.77 -15.31
N SER A 51 -48.56 -28.73 -16.13
CA SER A 51 -49.58 -27.73 -16.45
C SER A 51 -49.86 -27.70 -17.95
N ASP A 52 -51.13 -27.55 -18.31
CA ASP A 52 -51.57 -27.31 -19.69
C ASP A 52 -51.52 -25.82 -20.06
N ASP A 53 -51.20 -24.94 -19.09
CA ASP A 53 -51.08 -23.51 -19.32
C ASP A 53 -49.93 -23.22 -20.29
N SER A 54 -50.29 -22.72 -21.46
CA SER A 54 -49.33 -22.16 -22.42
C SER A 54 -49.14 -20.69 -22.10
N ASN A 55 -47.89 -20.32 -21.85
CA ASN A 55 -47.54 -18.94 -21.52
C ASN A 55 -46.85 -18.29 -22.72
N PRO A 56 -47.55 -17.48 -23.53
CA PRO A 56 -46.99 -16.91 -24.75
C PRO A 56 -45.89 -15.91 -24.45
N LEU A 57 -44.84 -15.97 -25.25
CA LEU A 57 -43.78 -14.97 -25.29
C LEU A 57 -44.04 -14.02 -26.46
N LYS A 58 -43.65 -12.76 -26.29
CA LYS A 58 -43.73 -11.72 -27.29
C LYS A 58 -42.43 -11.66 -28.07
N PHE A 59 -42.54 -11.51 -29.38
CA PHE A 59 -41.41 -11.17 -30.24
C PHE A 59 -40.79 -9.86 -29.75
N LYS A 60 -39.47 -9.83 -29.59
CA LYS A 60 -38.73 -8.64 -29.18
C LYS A 60 -37.94 -8.04 -30.33
N ARG A 61 -37.07 -8.84 -30.96
CA ARG A 61 -36.25 -8.42 -32.11
C ARG A 61 -35.68 -9.61 -32.87
N GLU A 62 -35.39 -9.35 -34.14
CA GLU A 62 -34.60 -10.24 -34.99
C GLU A 62 -33.10 -9.99 -34.77
N LEU A 63 -32.32 -11.06 -34.79
CA LEU A 63 -30.87 -11.07 -34.57
C LEU A 63 -30.17 -11.50 -35.86
N GLU A 64 -28.82 -11.52 -35.83
CA GLU A 64 -28.03 -12.01 -36.95
C GLU A 64 -28.36 -13.48 -37.25
N ASP A 65 -28.19 -13.91 -38.51
CA ASP A 65 -28.38 -15.29 -38.98
C ASP A 65 -29.79 -15.89 -38.75
N GLY A 66 -30.82 -15.06 -38.57
CA GLY A 66 -32.22 -15.50 -38.44
C GLY A 66 -32.62 -15.98 -37.04
N TYR A 67 -31.76 -15.75 -36.05
CA TYR A 67 -32.14 -15.93 -34.64
C TYR A 67 -33.11 -14.83 -34.21
N VAL A 68 -33.95 -15.12 -33.21
CA VAL A 68 -34.96 -14.18 -32.74
C VAL A 68 -35.01 -14.16 -31.22
N GLU A 69 -35.02 -12.97 -30.63
CA GLU A 69 -35.22 -12.81 -29.19
C GLU A 69 -36.72 -12.69 -28.88
N TYR A 70 -37.17 -13.46 -27.89
CA TYR A 70 -38.52 -13.41 -27.33
C TYR A 70 -38.46 -13.08 -25.85
N GLU A 71 -39.47 -12.36 -25.37
CA GLU A 71 -39.65 -12.06 -23.95
C GLU A 71 -41.08 -12.25 -23.46
N GLY A 72 -41.26 -12.65 -22.21
CA GLY A 72 -42.61 -12.80 -21.65
C GLY A 72 -42.62 -12.94 -20.13
N VAL A 73 -43.68 -12.43 -19.50
CA VAL A 73 -43.86 -12.50 -18.05
C VAL A 73 -44.71 -13.71 -17.69
N LEU A 74 -44.16 -14.59 -16.86
CA LEU A 74 -44.79 -15.80 -16.36
C LEU A 74 -45.12 -15.63 -14.88
N LYS A 75 -46.25 -16.16 -14.42
CA LYS A 75 -46.57 -16.23 -12.99
C LYS A 75 -46.34 -17.65 -12.49
N ALA A 76 -45.54 -17.79 -11.44
CA ALA A 76 -45.40 -19.07 -10.79
C ALA A 76 -45.16 -18.95 -9.28
N LYS A 77 -45.47 -20.03 -8.56
CA LYS A 77 -45.42 -20.07 -7.10
C LYS A 77 -43.97 -20.03 -6.59
N LYS A 78 -43.71 -19.14 -5.62
CA LYS A 78 -42.42 -19.05 -4.94
C LYS A 78 -42.03 -20.37 -4.25
N GLY A 79 -40.75 -20.73 -4.28
CA GLY A 79 -40.16 -21.80 -3.46
C GLY A 79 -40.09 -23.20 -4.10
N ASN A 80 -40.78 -23.43 -5.21
CA ASN A 80 -40.70 -24.70 -5.94
C ASN A 80 -39.65 -24.63 -7.07
N LEU A 81 -38.96 -25.76 -7.30
CA LEU A 81 -38.22 -25.95 -8.54
C LEU A 81 -39.23 -26.22 -9.66
N ILE A 82 -39.28 -25.33 -10.65
CA ILE A 82 -40.24 -25.41 -11.76
C ILE A 82 -39.52 -25.97 -12.96
N PHE A 83 -40.06 -27.04 -13.52
CA PHE A 83 -39.58 -27.66 -14.74
C PHE A 83 -40.40 -27.14 -15.92
N TYR A 84 -39.77 -26.74 -17.02
CA TYR A 84 -40.46 -26.16 -18.18
C TYR A 84 -39.76 -26.45 -19.51
N LYS A 85 -40.45 -26.14 -20.60
CA LYS A 85 -39.96 -26.24 -21.98
C LYS A 85 -40.48 -25.11 -22.85
N TYR A 86 -39.69 -24.77 -23.85
CA TYR A 86 -40.12 -23.90 -24.94
C TYR A 86 -40.77 -24.72 -26.05
N TYR A 87 -41.80 -24.13 -26.63
CA TYR A 87 -42.56 -24.66 -27.74
C TYR A 87 -42.80 -23.55 -28.76
N VAL A 88 -42.87 -23.94 -30.02
CA VAL A 88 -43.14 -23.07 -31.16
C VAL A 88 -44.35 -23.65 -31.90
N LEU A 89 -45.40 -22.84 -32.07
CA LEU A 89 -46.54 -23.18 -32.91
C LEU A 89 -46.30 -22.63 -34.33
N ILE A 90 -45.89 -23.49 -35.23
CA ILE A 90 -45.64 -23.19 -36.64
C ILE A 90 -46.96 -23.13 -37.40
N ASN A 91 -47.18 -22.01 -38.12
CA ASN A 91 -48.37 -21.77 -38.94
C ASN A 91 -49.72 -21.99 -38.20
N GLY A 92 -49.73 -21.87 -36.87
CA GLY A 92 -50.92 -22.04 -36.04
C GLY A 92 -51.38 -23.48 -35.82
N SER A 93 -50.68 -24.50 -36.34
CA SER A 93 -51.13 -25.90 -36.29
C SER A 93 -50.08 -26.89 -35.82
N GLU A 94 -48.81 -26.69 -36.15
CA GLU A 94 -47.74 -27.64 -35.82
C GLU A 94 -46.97 -27.19 -34.57
N GLU A 95 -47.05 -27.97 -33.49
CA GLU A 95 -46.32 -27.69 -32.26
C GLU A 95 -44.95 -28.38 -32.27
N VAL A 96 -43.89 -27.60 -32.42
CA VAL A 96 -42.50 -28.06 -32.31
C VAL A 96 -41.98 -27.73 -30.93
N LYS A 97 -41.33 -28.70 -30.29
CA LYS A 97 -40.75 -28.56 -28.95
C LYS A 97 -39.25 -28.36 -29.01
N GLU A 98 -38.72 -27.63 -28.05
CA GLU A 98 -37.27 -27.50 -27.87
C GLU A 98 -36.58 -28.85 -27.76
N PHE A 99 -35.43 -28.94 -28.42
CA PHE A 99 -34.49 -30.04 -28.29
C PHE A 99 -33.41 -29.70 -27.24
N ILE A 100 -33.40 -30.45 -26.14
CA ILE A 100 -32.37 -30.35 -25.09
C ILE A 100 -31.51 -31.62 -25.17
N TYR A 101 -30.25 -31.42 -25.50
CA TYR A 101 -29.25 -32.47 -25.61
C TYR A 101 -28.88 -33.05 -24.23
N ARG A 102 -28.26 -34.25 -24.21
CA ARG A 102 -27.86 -34.95 -22.97
C ARG A 102 -26.36 -35.24 -22.98
N GLN A 103 -25.65 -34.83 -21.92
CA GLN A 103 -24.37 -35.43 -21.54
C GLN A 103 -24.62 -36.82 -20.91
N GLY A 104 -24.13 -37.88 -21.54
CA GLY A 104 -24.05 -39.20 -20.91
C GLY A 104 -24.14 -40.39 -21.87
N ASP A 105 -23.07 -41.20 -21.85
CA ASP A 105 -22.98 -42.63 -22.22
C ASP A 105 -22.78 -43.02 -23.69
N GLY A 106 -22.21 -42.16 -24.54
CA GLY A 106 -21.78 -42.55 -25.91
C GLY A 106 -22.89 -43.07 -26.83
N LYS A 107 -24.14 -43.07 -26.35
CA LYS A 107 -25.35 -43.48 -27.06
C LYS A 107 -26.39 -42.40 -26.81
N ARG A 108 -26.71 -41.64 -27.86
CA ARG A 108 -27.76 -40.61 -27.90
C ARG A 108 -29.11 -41.19 -27.49
N LYS A 109 -29.42 -41.32 -26.20
CA LYS A 109 -30.77 -41.67 -25.74
C LYS A 109 -31.63 -40.41 -25.81
N LYS A 110 -32.58 -40.38 -26.77
CA LYS A 110 -33.66 -39.38 -26.84
C LYS A 110 -34.46 -39.44 -25.52
N GLY A 111 -34.28 -38.46 -24.65
CA GLY A 111 -35.00 -38.33 -23.38
C GLY A 111 -35.69 -36.96 -23.32
N ILE A 112 -36.88 -36.91 -22.72
CA ILE A 112 -37.63 -35.67 -22.54
C ILE A 112 -37.05 -34.95 -21.31
N TRP A 113 -36.13 -34.00 -21.53
CA TRP A 113 -35.52 -33.18 -20.46
C TRP A 113 -36.17 -31.82 -20.38
N TYR A 114 -36.24 -31.24 -19.18
CA TYR A 114 -36.83 -29.92 -18.95
C TYR A 114 -35.75 -28.91 -18.52
N ARG A 115 -36.01 -27.63 -18.78
CA ARG A 115 -35.32 -26.50 -18.15
C ARG A 115 -35.83 -26.34 -16.73
N THR A 116 -35.07 -25.63 -15.88
CA THR A 116 -35.44 -25.46 -14.47
C THR A 116 -35.27 -24.03 -14.01
N MET A 117 -36.26 -23.51 -13.29
CA MET A 117 -36.19 -22.23 -12.58
C MET A 117 -36.58 -22.42 -11.11
N GLY A 118 -36.04 -21.58 -10.22
CA GLY A 118 -36.29 -21.68 -8.79
C GLY A 118 -36.18 -20.30 -8.14
N SER A 119 -36.94 -20.09 -7.06
CA SER A 119 -37.17 -18.77 -6.45
C SER A 119 -36.82 -18.68 -4.98
N LYS A 120 -35.81 -19.43 -4.53
CA LYS A 120 -35.46 -19.48 -3.12
C LYS A 120 -35.11 -18.10 -2.54
N ASP A 121 -34.57 -17.19 -3.36
CA ASP A 121 -34.03 -15.91 -2.90
C ASP A 121 -34.80 -14.66 -3.40
N ILE A 122 -35.98 -14.82 -3.99
CA ILE A 122 -36.71 -13.70 -4.60
C ILE A 122 -37.42 -12.85 -3.55
N GLN A 123 -37.17 -11.53 -3.51
CA GLN A 123 -37.90 -10.61 -2.64
C GLN A 123 -39.35 -10.40 -3.11
N LYS A 124 -40.27 -10.11 -2.19
CA LYS A 124 -41.70 -9.99 -2.48
C LYS A 124 -41.93 -8.68 -3.26
N ASN A 125 -42.45 -8.79 -4.50
CA ASN A 125 -42.89 -7.73 -5.43
C ASN A 125 -41.97 -7.37 -6.61
N ASP A 126 -40.84 -8.06 -6.82
CA ASP A 126 -39.98 -7.80 -7.98
C ASP A 126 -40.25 -8.77 -9.14
N VAL A 127 -40.19 -8.25 -10.38
CA VAL A 127 -40.17 -9.08 -11.60
C VAL A 127 -38.77 -9.64 -11.76
N TYR A 128 -38.63 -10.98 -11.73
CA TYR A 128 -37.33 -11.63 -11.83
C TYR A 128 -36.99 -11.94 -13.28
N HIS A 129 -35.88 -11.40 -13.77
CA HIS A 129 -35.43 -11.62 -15.15
C HIS A 129 -34.67 -12.94 -15.27
N ILE A 130 -35.08 -13.80 -16.21
CA ILE A 130 -34.41 -15.08 -16.51
C ILE A 130 -33.90 -15.02 -17.94
N TYR A 131 -32.58 -15.11 -18.11
CA TYR A 131 -31.94 -15.18 -19.42
C TYR A 131 -31.53 -16.62 -19.72
N ASP A 132 -32.32 -17.27 -20.57
CA ASP A 132 -32.33 -18.73 -20.67
C ASP A 132 -31.48 -19.29 -21.83
N GLY A 133 -30.74 -18.44 -22.52
CA GLY A 133 -29.85 -18.84 -23.61
C GLY A 133 -30.61 -19.11 -24.92
N VAL A 134 -30.11 -20.07 -25.69
CA VAL A 134 -30.64 -20.42 -27.02
C VAL A 134 -31.55 -21.64 -26.93
N VAL A 135 -32.69 -21.58 -27.62
CA VAL A 135 -33.65 -22.65 -27.85
C VAL A 135 -33.47 -23.18 -29.27
N GLN A 136 -33.15 -24.47 -29.38
CA GLN A 136 -32.95 -25.13 -30.67
C GLN A 136 -34.03 -26.17 -30.98
N GLY A 137 -34.26 -26.38 -32.28
CA GLY A 137 -35.06 -27.49 -32.79
C GLY A 137 -34.28 -28.81 -32.81
N GLU A 138 -34.96 -29.91 -33.13
CA GLU A 138 -34.27 -31.19 -33.30
C GLU A 138 -33.28 -31.07 -34.47
N PRO A 139 -31.99 -31.44 -34.27
CA PRO A 139 -31.02 -31.37 -35.36
C PRO A 139 -31.47 -32.29 -36.50
N LEU A 140 -31.47 -31.75 -37.73
CA LEU A 140 -31.84 -32.49 -38.93
C LEU A 140 -30.96 -33.74 -39.10
N ASP A 141 -31.57 -34.82 -39.60
CA ASP A 141 -30.91 -36.11 -39.78
C ASP A 141 -29.72 -35.98 -40.76
N GLU A 142 -28.71 -36.87 -40.65
CA GLU A 142 -27.47 -36.77 -41.45
C GLU A 142 -27.68 -36.75 -42.96
N LYS A 143 -28.83 -37.24 -43.43
CA LYS A 143 -29.20 -37.26 -44.85
C LYS A 143 -29.53 -35.88 -45.42
N ASP A 144 -29.80 -34.89 -44.57
CA ASP A 144 -30.14 -33.52 -44.95
C ASP A 144 -28.96 -32.53 -44.77
N LYS A 145 -27.74 -33.04 -44.51
CA LYS A 145 -26.53 -32.24 -44.22
C LYS A 145 -26.14 -31.24 -45.31
N ASP A 146 -26.47 -31.51 -46.58
CA ASP A 146 -26.13 -30.64 -47.72
C ASP A 146 -27.02 -29.38 -47.82
N GLN A 147 -28.20 -29.39 -47.21
CA GLN A 147 -29.07 -28.20 -47.11
C GLN A 147 -28.87 -27.43 -45.80
N ASN A 148 -28.12 -27.98 -44.86
CA ASN A 148 -28.14 -27.51 -43.48
C ASN A 148 -27.27 -26.26 -43.29
N ILE A 149 -27.91 -25.12 -43.04
CA ILE A 149 -27.28 -23.85 -42.65
C ILE A 149 -26.31 -24.06 -41.47
N LEU A 150 -26.64 -25.00 -40.58
CA LEU A 150 -25.82 -25.37 -39.43
C LEU A 150 -24.42 -25.86 -39.82
N SER A 151 -24.24 -26.63 -40.91
CA SER A 151 -22.93 -27.16 -41.31
C SER A 151 -22.03 -26.08 -41.92
N LYS A 152 -22.60 -25.16 -42.71
CA LYS A 152 -21.92 -23.94 -43.18
C LYS A 152 -21.53 -23.03 -42.02
N TRP A 153 -22.36 -22.94 -40.98
CA TRP A 153 -22.11 -22.10 -39.82
C TRP A 153 -21.04 -22.67 -38.90
N ILE A 154 -21.15 -23.96 -38.58
CA ILE A 154 -20.14 -24.78 -37.90
C ILE A 154 -18.77 -24.57 -38.59
N SER A 155 -18.69 -24.66 -39.93
CA SER A 155 -17.42 -24.50 -40.65
C SER A 155 -16.79 -23.08 -40.59
N LYS A 156 -17.58 -22.02 -40.38
CA LYS A 156 -17.08 -20.64 -40.23
C LYS A 156 -16.65 -20.30 -38.80
N GLY A 157 -17.44 -20.69 -37.79
CA GLY A 157 -17.16 -20.42 -36.38
C GLY A 157 -16.07 -21.33 -35.77
N LEU A 158 -15.98 -22.60 -36.22
CA LEU A 158 -15.14 -23.61 -35.56
C LEU A 158 -13.65 -23.57 -35.86
N LYS A 159 -13.16 -22.74 -36.79
CA LYS A 159 -11.71 -22.70 -37.09
C LYS A 159 -10.85 -22.29 -35.88
N LYS A 160 -11.41 -21.55 -34.91
CA LYS A 160 -10.72 -21.21 -33.63
C LYS A 160 -11.00 -22.21 -32.50
N VAL A 161 -12.24 -22.71 -32.40
CA VAL A 161 -12.71 -23.53 -31.26
C VAL A 161 -12.30 -25.01 -31.38
N SER A 162 -12.11 -25.52 -32.60
CA SER A 162 -11.75 -26.94 -32.84
C SER A 162 -10.38 -27.35 -32.28
N LYS A 163 -9.51 -26.39 -31.95
CA LYS A 163 -8.17 -26.65 -31.42
C LYS A 163 -8.15 -27.02 -29.93
N TRP A 164 -9.20 -26.68 -29.19
CA TRP A 164 -9.26 -26.82 -27.72
C TRP A 164 -10.13 -27.98 -27.24
N MET A 165 -11.07 -28.43 -28.05
CA MET A 165 -12.02 -29.47 -27.64
C MET A 165 -11.94 -30.66 -28.58
N GLY A 166 -12.05 -31.88 -28.01
CA GLY A 166 -12.11 -33.12 -28.77
C GLY A 166 -13.27 -33.19 -29.77
N ASN A 167 -13.55 -34.38 -30.28
CA ASN A 167 -14.54 -34.58 -31.35
C ASN A 167 -16.01 -34.45 -30.90
N ASP A 168 -16.32 -33.83 -29.75
CA ASP A 168 -17.72 -33.66 -29.33
C ASP A 168 -18.37 -32.46 -30.03
N GLU A 169 -19.07 -32.73 -31.12
CA GLU A 169 -19.84 -31.78 -31.92
C GLU A 169 -20.92 -31.05 -31.10
N TYR A 170 -21.43 -31.67 -30.03
CA TYR A 170 -22.46 -31.08 -29.20
C TYR A 170 -21.93 -29.96 -28.29
N GLN A 171 -20.81 -30.20 -27.60
CA GLN A 171 -20.17 -29.16 -26.78
C GLN A 171 -19.80 -27.93 -27.62
N LYS A 172 -19.44 -28.15 -28.88
CA LYS A 172 -19.19 -27.07 -29.86
C LYS A 172 -20.46 -26.26 -30.11
N ILE A 173 -21.60 -26.88 -30.39
CA ILE A 173 -22.87 -26.18 -30.60
C ILE A 173 -23.24 -25.34 -29.38
N LEU A 174 -23.22 -25.95 -28.20
CA LEU A 174 -23.57 -25.24 -26.97
C LEU A 174 -22.63 -24.09 -26.63
N LEU A 175 -21.34 -24.21 -26.93
CA LEU A 175 -20.42 -23.10 -26.72
C LEU A 175 -20.79 -21.92 -27.63
N ILE A 176 -21.13 -22.19 -28.90
CA ILE A 176 -21.53 -21.11 -29.81
C ILE A 176 -22.89 -20.52 -29.39
N ASP A 177 -23.83 -21.35 -28.93
CA ASP A 177 -25.09 -20.86 -28.35
C ASP A 177 -24.87 -19.97 -27.14
N ALA A 178 -23.92 -20.35 -26.28
CA ALA A 178 -23.58 -19.54 -25.11
C ALA A 178 -22.93 -18.22 -25.49
N GLU A 179 -21.96 -18.23 -26.41
CA GLU A 179 -21.32 -17.01 -26.92
C GLU A 179 -22.33 -16.08 -27.61
N LEU A 180 -23.24 -16.64 -28.43
CA LEU A 180 -24.32 -15.91 -29.06
C LEU A 180 -25.25 -15.30 -28.01
N ALA A 181 -25.74 -16.09 -27.05
CA ALA A 181 -26.62 -15.59 -26.01
C ALA A 181 -25.97 -14.51 -25.15
N MET A 182 -24.71 -14.67 -24.77
CA MET A 182 -23.94 -13.64 -24.07
C MET A 182 -23.86 -12.36 -24.89
N LYS A 183 -23.43 -12.46 -26.15
CA LYS A 183 -23.27 -11.30 -27.05
C LYS A 183 -24.60 -10.56 -27.21
N GLU A 184 -25.66 -11.29 -27.51
CA GLU A 184 -26.93 -10.70 -27.90
C GLU A 184 -27.71 -10.14 -26.72
N PHE A 185 -27.79 -10.86 -25.59
CA PHE A 185 -28.43 -10.31 -24.38
C PHE A 185 -27.69 -9.08 -23.86
N MET A 186 -26.35 -9.10 -23.84
CA MET A 186 -25.57 -7.92 -23.46
C MET A 186 -25.79 -6.76 -24.44
N ARG A 187 -25.76 -7.02 -25.75
CA ARG A 187 -26.04 -6.00 -26.77
C ARG A 187 -27.42 -5.37 -26.58
N GLY A 188 -28.44 -6.17 -26.23
CA GLY A 188 -29.78 -5.67 -25.89
C GLY A 188 -29.76 -4.78 -24.66
N LEU A 189 -29.16 -5.25 -23.57
CA LEU A 189 -29.05 -4.48 -22.33
C LEU A 189 -28.34 -3.14 -22.53
N PHE A 190 -27.25 -3.11 -23.30
CA PHE A 190 -26.49 -1.89 -23.57
C PHE A 190 -27.15 -0.96 -24.61
N ALA A 191 -28.04 -1.47 -25.45
CA ALA A 191 -28.87 -0.62 -26.30
C ALA A 191 -29.88 0.19 -25.45
N ASP A 192 -30.35 -0.39 -24.35
CA ASP A 192 -31.29 0.23 -23.42
C ASP A 192 -30.61 1.03 -22.29
N ILE A 193 -29.28 1.16 -22.29
CA ILE A 193 -28.51 1.78 -21.18
C ILE A 193 -28.99 3.18 -20.81
N ASN A 194 -29.46 3.91 -21.81
CA ASN A 194 -29.97 5.27 -21.71
C ASN A 194 -31.34 5.37 -21.03
N ASN A 195 -32.05 4.25 -20.88
CA ASN A 195 -33.42 4.18 -20.36
C ASN A 195 -33.53 3.44 -19.03
N ILE A 196 -32.42 2.87 -18.53
CA ILE A 196 -32.36 2.11 -17.29
C ILE A 196 -31.45 2.80 -16.29
N ARG A 197 -31.77 2.67 -15.00
CA ARG A 197 -30.91 3.20 -13.93
C ARG A 197 -29.64 2.39 -13.80
N GLY A 198 -28.59 2.99 -13.24
CA GLY A 198 -27.31 2.32 -13.02
C GLY A 198 -27.42 1.01 -12.21
N GLU A 199 -28.15 1.00 -11.10
CA GLU A 199 -28.35 -0.22 -10.29
C GLU A 199 -29.15 -1.28 -11.03
N GLU A 200 -30.18 -0.87 -11.79
CA GLU A 200 -30.97 -1.79 -12.62
C GLU A 200 -30.11 -2.42 -13.73
N LEU A 201 -29.22 -1.65 -14.36
CA LEU A 201 -28.25 -2.16 -15.33
C LEU A 201 -27.36 -3.24 -14.70
N ILE A 202 -26.83 -2.99 -13.49
CA ILE A 202 -25.99 -3.96 -12.76
C ILE A 202 -26.78 -5.23 -12.43
N LEU A 203 -28.03 -5.08 -11.97
CA LEU A 203 -28.90 -6.21 -11.62
C LEU A 203 -29.26 -7.04 -12.85
N ARG A 204 -29.72 -6.40 -13.94
CA ARG A 204 -30.01 -7.10 -15.20
C ARG A 204 -28.78 -7.78 -15.78
N PHE A 205 -27.61 -7.15 -15.69
CA PHE A 205 -26.36 -7.79 -16.10
C PHE A 205 -26.06 -9.04 -15.26
N SER A 206 -26.20 -8.93 -13.94
CA SER A 206 -26.06 -10.07 -13.03
C SER A 206 -27.05 -11.19 -13.38
N ASP A 207 -28.30 -10.87 -13.69
CA ASP A 207 -29.32 -11.83 -14.10
C ASP A 207 -28.96 -12.54 -15.41
N ILE A 208 -28.41 -11.81 -16.40
CA ILE A 208 -27.85 -12.41 -17.63
C ILE A 208 -26.77 -13.42 -17.28
N VAL A 209 -25.77 -13.01 -16.50
CA VAL A 209 -24.64 -13.89 -16.16
C VAL A 209 -25.11 -15.11 -15.36
N GLN A 210 -26.00 -14.92 -14.39
CA GLN A 210 -26.49 -16.03 -13.56
C GLN A 210 -27.37 -17.01 -14.36
N GLY A 211 -28.25 -16.51 -15.24
CA GLY A 211 -29.07 -17.33 -16.12
C GLY A 211 -28.21 -18.21 -17.03
N LEU A 212 -27.26 -17.58 -17.73
CA LEU A 212 -26.35 -18.28 -18.64
C LEU A 212 -25.41 -19.23 -17.89
N ARG A 213 -24.93 -18.86 -16.70
CA ARG A 213 -24.09 -19.74 -15.85
C ARG A 213 -24.87 -20.96 -15.40
N LYS A 214 -26.12 -20.78 -14.96
CA LYS A 214 -26.96 -21.90 -14.52
C LYS A 214 -27.20 -22.90 -15.65
N PHE A 215 -27.50 -22.40 -16.84
CA PHE A 215 -27.77 -23.23 -18.00
C PHE A 215 -26.48 -23.87 -18.56
N TYR A 216 -25.53 -23.07 -19.03
CA TYR A 216 -24.39 -23.59 -19.79
C TYR A 216 -23.24 -24.11 -18.91
N TYR A 217 -23.00 -23.51 -17.74
CA TYR A 217 -21.90 -23.95 -16.86
C TYR A 217 -22.35 -25.04 -15.88
N MET A 218 -23.38 -24.79 -15.06
CA MET A 218 -23.75 -25.73 -13.99
C MET A 218 -24.42 -27.00 -14.52
N LYS A 219 -25.29 -26.87 -15.52
CA LYS A 219 -26.03 -28.02 -16.09
C LYS A 219 -25.23 -28.73 -17.18
N GLU A 220 -24.71 -28.00 -18.15
CA GLU A 220 -24.04 -28.58 -19.32
C GLU A 220 -22.51 -28.72 -19.17
N LYS A 221 -21.91 -28.14 -18.12
CA LYS A 221 -20.47 -28.26 -17.81
C LYS A 221 -19.55 -27.93 -19.00
N LEU A 222 -19.91 -26.91 -19.77
CA LEU A 222 -19.14 -26.53 -20.97
C LEU A 222 -17.74 -26.00 -20.66
N TRP A 223 -17.58 -25.31 -19.55
CA TRP A 223 -16.29 -24.79 -19.11
C TRP A 223 -15.70 -25.67 -18.03
N SER A 224 -14.37 -25.78 -18.06
CA SER A 224 -13.61 -26.57 -17.08
C SER A 224 -13.67 -25.96 -15.67
N SER A 225 -13.90 -24.64 -15.58
CA SER A 225 -13.96 -23.87 -14.35
C SER A 225 -14.93 -22.68 -14.46
N VAL A 226 -15.32 -22.13 -13.30
CA VAL A 226 -16.08 -20.86 -13.25
C VAL A 226 -15.26 -19.72 -13.85
N ASP A 227 -13.94 -19.75 -13.67
CA ASP A 227 -13.04 -18.70 -14.15
C ASP A 227 -12.99 -18.64 -15.67
N ASP A 228 -13.02 -19.79 -16.35
CA ASP A 228 -13.07 -19.82 -17.81
C ASP A 228 -14.38 -19.23 -18.34
N PHE A 229 -15.51 -19.52 -17.69
CA PHE A 229 -16.79 -18.90 -18.01
C PHE A 229 -16.74 -17.37 -17.81
N ASN A 230 -16.19 -16.92 -16.68
CA ASN A 230 -16.04 -15.50 -16.38
C ASN A 230 -15.12 -14.80 -17.39
N LYS A 231 -14.05 -15.45 -17.87
CA LYS A 231 -13.20 -14.92 -18.95
C LYS A 231 -13.96 -14.72 -20.25
N THR A 232 -14.81 -15.69 -20.64
CA THR A 232 -15.67 -15.53 -21.83
C THR A 232 -16.63 -14.34 -21.66
N ILE A 233 -17.28 -14.22 -20.49
CA ILE A 233 -18.13 -13.07 -20.14
C ILE A 233 -17.35 -11.75 -20.23
N ALA A 234 -16.13 -11.71 -19.68
CA ALA A 234 -15.28 -10.53 -19.69
C ALA A 234 -14.93 -10.06 -21.11
N GLU A 235 -14.61 -11.00 -22.02
CA GLU A 235 -14.32 -10.66 -23.42
C GLU A 235 -15.54 -10.12 -24.17
N VAL A 236 -16.71 -10.77 -24.04
CA VAL A 236 -17.96 -10.29 -24.66
C VAL A 236 -18.35 -8.93 -24.10
N LEU A 237 -18.25 -8.75 -22.78
CA LEU A 237 -18.56 -7.50 -22.12
C LEU A 237 -17.60 -6.40 -22.56
N LYS A 238 -16.28 -6.69 -22.66
CA LYS A 238 -15.28 -5.75 -23.14
C LYS A 238 -15.64 -5.13 -24.48
N THR A 239 -16.08 -5.91 -25.47
CA THR A 239 -16.49 -5.37 -26.78
C THR A 239 -17.64 -4.36 -26.65
N ASN A 240 -18.64 -4.66 -25.82
CA ASN A 240 -19.78 -3.76 -25.60
C ASN A 240 -19.37 -2.50 -24.82
N LEU A 241 -18.59 -2.64 -23.75
CA LEU A 241 -18.10 -1.52 -22.95
C LEU A 241 -17.20 -0.59 -23.74
N MET A 242 -16.37 -1.13 -24.64
CA MET A 242 -15.51 -0.33 -25.50
C MET A 242 -16.31 0.62 -26.41
N SER A 243 -17.48 0.20 -26.88
CA SER A 243 -18.35 1.08 -27.66
C SER A 243 -18.84 2.30 -26.84
N LEU A 244 -19.08 2.10 -25.54
CA LEU A 244 -19.48 3.17 -24.62
C LEU A 244 -18.30 4.07 -24.25
N ILE A 245 -17.13 3.50 -23.96
CA ILE A 245 -15.91 4.26 -23.68
C ILE A 245 -15.53 5.13 -24.87
N ASN A 246 -15.69 4.63 -26.11
CA ASN A 246 -15.45 5.41 -27.31
C ASN A 246 -16.40 6.63 -27.44
N ARG A 247 -17.64 6.54 -26.94
CA ARG A 247 -18.53 7.73 -26.89
C ARG A 247 -17.97 8.81 -25.97
N PHE A 248 -17.37 8.44 -24.84
CA PHE A 248 -16.68 9.40 -23.96
C PHE A 248 -15.45 10.05 -24.62
N LYS A 249 -14.84 9.41 -25.62
CA LYS A 249 -13.75 10.00 -26.41
C LYS A 249 -14.25 11.13 -27.30
N GLU A 250 -15.40 10.90 -27.94
CA GLU A 250 -16.00 11.83 -28.91
C GLU A 250 -16.67 13.01 -28.23
N SER A 251 -17.41 12.76 -27.14
CA SER A 251 -17.99 13.81 -26.30
C SER A 251 -17.97 13.38 -24.84
N PRO A 252 -17.25 14.10 -23.95
CA PRO A 252 -17.26 13.83 -22.52
C PRO A 252 -18.65 14.00 -21.89
N GLN A 253 -19.50 14.86 -22.47
CA GLN A 253 -20.87 15.09 -22.02
C GLN A 253 -21.86 14.50 -23.03
N ILE A 254 -22.57 13.46 -22.61
CA ILE A 254 -23.64 12.84 -23.39
C ILE A 254 -24.92 13.66 -23.13
N SER A 255 -25.62 14.08 -24.19
CA SER A 255 -26.74 15.04 -24.17
C SER A 255 -27.83 14.78 -23.12
N ASP A 256 -28.44 15.86 -22.61
CA ASP A 256 -29.44 15.95 -21.53
C ASP A 256 -30.75 15.13 -21.67
N ASN A 257 -31.00 14.47 -22.81
CA ASN A 257 -32.25 13.72 -23.06
C ASN A 257 -32.20 12.24 -22.60
N ILE A 258 -31.29 11.88 -21.72
CA ILE A 258 -31.02 10.49 -21.36
C ILE A 258 -31.30 10.26 -19.86
N VAL A 259 -32.01 9.18 -19.52
CA VAL A 259 -32.36 8.82 -18.13
C VAL A 259 -31.10 8.53 -17.28
N ASN A 260 -30.02 8.14 -17.95
CA ASN A 260 -28.75 7.77 -17.36
C ASN A 260 -27.65 8.78 -17.75
N SER A 261 -27.21 9.60 -16.81
CA SER A 261 -26.13 10.57 -17.05
C SER A 261 -24.83 9.87 -17.47
N GLY A 262 -23.96 10.58 -18.20
CA GLY A 262 -22.67 10.04 -18.67
C GLY A 262 -21.83 9.46 -17.52
N ILE A 263 -21.85 10.12 -16.36
CA ILE A 263 -21.16 9.68 -15.15
C ILE A 263 -21.76 8.39 -14.57
N THR A 264 -23.08 8.23 -14.56
CA THR A 264 -23.75 7.03 -14.05
C THR A 264 -23.47 5.83 -14.96
N THR A 265 -23.39 6.07 -16.27
CA THR A 265 -22.88 5.06 -17.21
C THR A 265 -21.44 4.70 -16.89
N ALA A 266 -20.54 5.67 -16.74
CA ALA A 266 -19.13 5.43 -16.41
C ALA A 266 -18.96 4.64 -15.09
N VAL A 267 -19.72 4.98 -14.06
CA VAL A 267 -19.76 4.26 -12.78
C VAL A 267 -20.18 2.80 -12.97
N SER A 268 -21.20 2.54 -13.79
CA SER A 268 -21.62 1.17 -14.13
C SER A 268 -20.51 0.40 -14.84
N ILE A 269 -19.78 1.04 -15.76
CA ILE A 269 -18.62 0.44 -16.44
C ILE A 269 -17.53 0.09 -15.43
N VAL A 270 -17.23 0.97 -14.46
CA VAL A 270 -16.27 0.68 -13.38
C VAL A 270 -16.72 -0.52 -12.55
N TYR A 271 -17.99 -0.55 -12.13
CA TYR A 271 -18.52 -1.67 -11.36
C TYR A 271 -18.35 -2.99 -12.12
N LEU A 272 -18.80 -3.04 -13.38
CA LEU A 272 -18.74 -4.26 -14.20
C LEU A 272 -17.29 -4.66 -14.50
N LYS A 273 -16.42 -3.69 -14.78
CA LYS A 273 -14.99 -3.94 -15.00
C LYS A 273 -14.35 -4.60 -13.79
N GLU A 274 -14.60 -4.08 -12.60
CA GLU A 274 -13.97 -4.57 -11.39
C GLU A 274 -14.57 -5.90 -10.93
N GLN A 275 -15.88 -6.11 -11.11
CA GLN A 275 -16.57 -7.35 -10.74
C GLN A 275 -16.17 -8.54 -11.62
N TYR A 276 -15.90 -8.32 -12.90
CA TYR A 276 -15.58 -9.37 -13.88
C TYR A 276 -14.13 -9.32 -14.39
N ASP A 277 -13.27 -8.57 -13.69
CA ASP A 277 -11.85 -8.38 -13.98
C ASP A 277 -11.52 -8.03 -15.44
N ILE A 278 -12.26 -7.08 -16.00
CA ILE A 278 -12.08 -6.64 -17.39
C ILE A 278 -10.85 -5.77 -17.50
N THR A 279 -10.02 -6.09 -18.50
CA THR A 279 -8.80 -5.35 -18.79
C THR A 279 -9.04 -4.31 -19.89
N PHE A 280 -8.74 -3.05 -19.57
CA PHE A 280 -8.68 -1.95 -20.51
C PHE A 280 -7.24 -1.46 -20.63
N ASN A 281 -6.86 -0.91 -21.79
CA ASN A 281 -5.56 -0.26 -21.92
C ASN A 281 -5.56 1.12 -21.20
N THR A 282 -4.38 1.72 -21.05
CA THR A 282 -4.21 2.98 -20.32
C THR A 282 -4.99 4.14 -20.93
N ILE A 283 -5.13 4.19 -22.26
CA ILE A 283 -5.86 5.25 -22.97
C ILE A 283 -7.36 5.14 -22.65
N ASP A 284 -7.92 3.94 -22.78
CA ASP A 284 -9.33 3.67 -22.49
C ASP A 284 -9.67 3.94 -21.03
N LEU A 285 -8.77 3.58 -20.10
CA LEU A 285 -8.90 3.91 -18.68
C LEU A 285 -8.87 5.42 -18.45
N SER A 286 -8.02 6.17 -19.15
CA SER A 286 -7.97 7.63 -19.05
C SER A 286 -9.29 8.28 -19.45
N HIS A 287 -9.90 7.83 -20.55
CA HIS A 287 -11.21 8.32 -20.99
C HIS A 287 -12.33 7.95 -20.01
N LEU A 288 -12.32 6.72 -19.49
CA LEU A 288 -13.27 6.31 -18.46
C LEU A 288 -13.11 7.14 -17.18
N CYS A 289 -11.88 7.38 -16.72
CA CYS A 289 -11.62 8.21 -15.54
C CYS A 289 -12.09 9.65 -15.75
N LYS A 290 -11.85 10.23 -16.94
CA LYS A 290 -12.33 11.57 -17.27
C LYS A 290 -13.86 11.66 -17.28
N ALA A 291 -14.56 10.62 -17.72
CA ALA A 291 -16.02 10.54 -17.68
C ALA A 291 -16.60 10.39 -16.26
N LEU A 292 -15.75 10.16 -15.25
CA LEU A 292 -16.15 10.13 -13.83
C LEU A 292 -16.09 11.51 -13.16
N LEU A 293 -15.64 12.55 -13.87
CA LEU A 293 -15.67 13.91 -13.37
C LEU A 293 -17.12 14.44 -13.41
N PRO A 294 -17.67 14.91 -12.28
CA PRO A 294 -19.03 15.41 -12.23
C PRO A 294 -19.15 16.79 -12.89
N ASN A 295 -20.24 17.03 -13.60
CA ASN A 295 -20.55 18.33 -14.14
C ASN A 295 -20.78 19.35 -13.01
N LEU A 296 -20.15 20.51 -13.14
CA LEU A 296 -20.15 21.57 -12.14
C LEU A 296 -21.17 22.65 -12.50
N ASP A 297 -22.17 22.86 -11.64
CA ASP A 297 -22.97 24.10 -11.66
C ASP A 297 -22.45 25.06 -10.59
N LYS A 298 -21.51 25.92 -11.00
CA LYS A 298 -20.91 26.93 -10.11
C LYS A 298 -21.93 27.94 -9.58
N ALA A 299 -22.99 28.22 -10.33
CA ALA A 299 -23.99 29.20 -9.92
C ALA A 299 -24.87 28.65 -8.79
N GLN A 300 -25.23 27.37 -8.89
CA GLN A 300 -26.08 26.72 -7.89
C GLN A 300 -25.28 26.09 -6.73
N ARG A 301 -23.94 25.96 -6.86
CA ARG A 301 -23.10 25.18 -5.93
C ARG A 301 -23.65 23.77 -5.74
N GLN A 302 -24.08 23.15 -6.84
CA GLN A 302 -24.66 21.81 -6.87
C GLN A 302 -24.09 21.03 -8.06
N SER A 303 -24.27 19.71 -8.03
CA SER A 303 -23.93 18.84 -9.14
C SER A 303 -25.05 17.82 -9.35
N ALA A 304 -25.82 17.99 -10.42
CA ALA A 304 -26.90 17.08 -10.80
C ALA A 304 -26.39 15.64 -10.97
N ASP A 305 -25.18 15.50 -11.52
CA ASP A 305 -24.47 14.23 -11.67
C ASP A 305 -24.34 13.44 -10.36
N LEU A 306 -24.02 14.11 -9.25
CA LEU A 306 -23.88 13.46 -7.94
C LEU A 306 -25.23 13.08 -7.33
N GLU A 307 -26.28 13.86 -7.59
CA GLU A 307 -27.64 13.45 -7.23
C GLU A 307 -28.11 12.24 -8.03
N ASP A 308 -27.81 12.22 -9.33
CA ASP A 308 -28.18 11.15 -10.24
C ASP A 308 -27.51 9.84 -9.86
N ILE A 309 -26.25 9.86 -9.41
CA ILE A 309 -25.57 8.68 -8.88
C ILE A 309 -26.30 8.16 -7.63
N ASN A 310 -26.65 9.03 -6.67
CA ASN A 310 -27.37 8.61 -5.48
C ASN A 310 -28.76 8.03 -5.80
N LYS A 311 -29.48 8.62 -6.76
CA LYS A 311 -30.79 8.14 -7.25
C LYS A 311 -30.65 6.83 -8.05
N SER A 312 -29.53 6.63 -8.72
CA SER A 312 -29.27 5.48 -9.59
C SER A 312 -28.76 4.26 -8.83
N TYR A 313 -28.14 4.42 -7.65
CA TYR A 313 -27.59 3.32 -6.84
C TYR A 313 -28.05 3.35 -5.37
N PRO A 314 -29.37 3.42 -5.08
CA PRO A 314 -29.87 3.57 -3.71
C PRO A 314 -29.43 2.44 -2.77
N THR A 315 -29.26 1.20 -3.26
CA THR A 315 -28.84 0.07 -2.42
C THR A 315 -27.39 -0.33 -2.63
N LYS A 316 -26.80 0.05 -3.78
CA LYS A 316 -25.44 -0.35 -4.17
C LYS A 316 -24.36 0.73 -4.05
N ILE A 317 -24.65 1.92 -3.54
CA ILE A 317 -23.69 3.04 -3.47
C ILE A 317 -22.36 2.67 -2.79
N ARG A 318 -22.39 1.87 -1.72
CA ARG A 318 -21.18 1.41 -1.01
C ARG A 318 -20.35 0.44 -1.84
N GLU A 319 -21.00 -0.45 -2.59
CA GLU A 319 -20.31 -1.39 -3.48
C GLU A 319 -19.66 -0.64 -4.64
N VAL A 320 -20.38 0.33 -5.22
CA VAL A 320 -19.85 1.24 -6.25
C VAL A 320 -18.61 1.97 -5.76
N ALA A 321 -18.66 2.58 -4.57
CA ALA A 321 -17.52 3.28 -3.97
C ALA A 321 -16.31 2.36 -3.77
N ARG A 322 -16.55 1.11 -3.34
CA ARG A 322 -15.50 0.10 -3.17
C ARG A 322 -14.85 -0.29 -4.50
N TYR A 323 -15.64 -0.48 -5.56
CA TYR A 323 -15.10 -0.80 -6.89
C TYR A 323 -14.35 0.39 -7.50
N LEU A 324 -14.85 1.60 -7.32
CA LEU A 324 -14.13 2.82 -7.73
C LEU A 324 -12.76 2.93 -7.04
N LEU A 325 -12.71 2.72 -5.71
CA LEU A 325 -11.46 2.69 -4.95
C LEU A 325 -10.51 1.58 -5.45
N SER A 326 -11.04 0.38 -5.71
CA SER A 326 -10.26 -0.73 -6.26
C SER A 326 -9.62 -0.37 -7.60
N MET A 327 -10.37 0.29 -8.50
CA MET A 327 -9.83 0.77 -9.76
C MET A 327 -8.72 1.81 -9.55
N VAL A 328 -8.91 2.78 -8.66
CA VAL A 328 -7.91 3.81 -8.33
C VAL A 328 -6.62 3.18 -7.78
N LYS A 329 -6.72 2.24 -6.83
CA LYS A 329 -5.57 1.50 -6.29
C LYS A 329 -4.82 0.74 -7.38
N ARG A 330 -5.54 0.11 -8.33
CA ARG A 330 -4.92 -0.59 -9.47
C ARG A 330 -4.22 0.37 -10.43
N LEU A 331 -4.79 1.54 -10.68
CA LEU A 331 -4.15 2.58 -11.49
C LEU A 331 -2.86 3.09 -10.83
N LEU A 332 -2.89 3.41 -9.54
CA LEU A 332 -1.71 3.84 -8.77
C LEU A 332 -0.58 2.79 -8.79
N ASN A 333 -0.93 1.52 -8.64
CA ASN A 333 0.06 0.44 -8.63
C ASN A 333 0.65 0.12 -10.02
N ASN A 334 -0.15 0.21 -11.08
CA ASN A 334 0.20 -0.37 -12.38
C ASN A 334 0.39 0.66 -13.51
N SER A 335 0.04 1.92 -13.30
CA SER A 335 0.07 2.97 -14.31
C SER A 335 0.91 4.17 -13.84
N LYS A 336 1.60 4.81 -14.78
CA LYS A 336 2.20 6.14 -14.58
C LYS A 336 1.22 7.28 -14.89
N SER A 337 0.07 6.97 -15.49
CA SER A 337 -0.90 7.99 -15.89
C SER A 337 -1.56 8.61 -14.66
N PRO A 338 -1.68 9.95 -14.59
CA PRO A 338 -2.33 10.62 -13.49
C PRO A 338 -3.87 10.61 -13.59
N CYS A 339 -4.45 9.88 -14.56
CA CYS A 339 -5.90 9.86 -14.80
C CYS A 339 -6.73 9.40 -13.60
N TRP A 340 -6.13 8.67 -12.65
CA TRP A 340 -6.79 8.28 -11.40
C TRP A 340 -7.26 9.49 -10.58
N LEU A 341 -6.62 10.66 -10.71
CA LEU A 341 -7.03 11.90 -10.05
C LEU A 341 -8.42 12.38 -10.53
N TYR A 342 -8.85 12.00 -11.73
CA TYR A 342 -10.20 12.31 -12.22
C TYR A 342 -11.30 11.56 -11.47
N CYS A 343 -10.96 10.43 -10.85
CA CYS A 343 -11.89 9.63 -10.05
C CYS A 343 -12.07 10.16 -8.63
N ILE A 344 -11.12 10.96 -8.14
CA ILE A 344 -11.02 11.35 -6.72
C ILE A 344 -12.20 12.18 -6.25
N PRO A 345 -12.71 13.19 -6.98
CA PRO A 345 -13.84 13.98 -6.50
C PRO A 345 -15.08 13.13 -6.23
N LEU A 346 -15.39 12.21 -7.14
CA LEU A 346 -16.49 11.27 -6.94
C LEU A 346 -16.20 10.31 -5.78
N LEU A 347 -14.97 9.80 -5.68
CA LEU A 347 -14.59 8.87 -4.61
C LEU A 347 -14.74 9.49 -3.22
N HIS A 348 -14.30 10.74 -3.02
CA HIS A 348 -14.43 11.47 -1.77
C HIS A 348 -15.90 11.68 -1.38
N VAL A 349 -16.76 12.06 -2.32
CA VAL A 349 -18.20 12.19 -2.08
C VAL A 349 -18.80 10.85 -1.66
N LEU A 350 -18.44 9.76 -2.32
CA LEU A 350 -19.01 8.44 -2.06
C LEU A 350 -18.48 7.74 -0.80
N GLN A 351 -17.23 7.98 -0.39
CA GLN A 351 -16.61 7.31 0.75
C GLN A 351 -16.59 8.13 2.03
N GLU A 352 -16.28 9.42 1.93
CA GLU A 352 -15.99 10.26 3.09
C GLU A 352 -17.20 11.09 3.55
N GLY A 353 -18.32 10.97 2.83
CA GLY A 353 -19.52 11.74 3.10
C GLY A 353 -19.30 13.24 2.89
N ILE A 354 -18.35 13.60 2.03
CA ILE A 354 -18.12 14.98 1.62
C ILE A 354 -19.29 15.44 0.78
N TYR A 355 -19.85 16.58 1.13
CA TYR A 355 -20.86 17.23 0.32
C TYR A 355 -20.19 18.19 -0.67
N PRO A 356 -20.67 18.26 -1.92
CA PRO A 356 -20.16 19.21 -2.90
C PRO A 356 -20.18 20.65 -2.35
N TYR A 357 -19.08 21.38 -2.54
CA TYR A 357 -18.92 22.76 -2.08
C TYR A 357 -19.01 22.95 -0.57
N GLN A 358 -18.83 21.88 0.21
CA GLN A 358 -18.73 21.94 1.66
C GLN A 358 -17.47 22.73 2.08
N ASP A 359 -17.64 23.63 3.04
CA ASP A 359 -16.50 24.32 3.64
C ASP A 359 -15.64 23.33 4.44
N VAL A 360 -14.32 23.58 4.47
CA VAL A 360 -13.37 22.77 5.25
C VAL A 360 -13.83 22.71 6.72
N PRO A 361 -14.09 21.51 7.28
CA PRO A 361 -14.47 21.38 8.67
C PRO A 361 -13.41 21.99 9.60
N LYS A 362 -13.80 22.91 10.49
CA LYS A 362 -12.88 23.58 11.44
C LYS A 362 -12.11 22.63 12.35
N ALA A 363 -12.64 21.42 12.55
CA ALA A 363 -12.01 20.39 13.38
C ALA A 363 -10.79 19.74 12.70
N ILE A 364 -10.69 19.81 11.37
CA ILE A 364 -9.60 19.22 10.61
C ILE A 364 -8.45 20.22 10.54
N ASN A 365 -7.28 19.87 11.07
CA ASN A 365 -6.09 20.72 11.03
C ASN A 365 -4.89 19.99 10.40
N HIS A 366 -3.87 20.76 9.99
CA HIS A 366 -2.66 20.19 9.36
C HIS A 366 -1.81 19.33 10.31
N ASN A 367 -2.13 19.31 11.61
CA ASN A 367 -1.51 18.45 12.61
C ASN A 367 -2.27 17.12 12.79
N ASP A 368 -3.44 16.95 12.16
CA ASP A 368 -4.10 15.65 12.10
C ASP A 368 -3.16 14.65 11.44
N PRO A 369 -3.11 13.40 11.93
CA PRO A 369 -2.20 12.40 11.40
C PRO A 369 -2.43 12.24 9.90
N VAL A 370 -1.33 12.32 9.13
CA VAL A 370 -1.27 11.76 7.78
C VAL A 370 -1.73 10.31 7.91
N PRO A 371 -2.82 9.91 7.23
CA PRO A 371 -3.21 10.36 5.89
C PRO A 371 -4.49 11.22 5.77
N ARG A 372 -5.18 11.55 6.87
CA ARG A 372 -6.58 12.01 6.81
C ARG A 372 -6.76 13.40 6.25
N TRP A 373 -5.88 14.32 6.63
CA TRP A 373 -5.94 15.70 6.14
C TRP A 373 -5.78 15.79 4.61
N TRP A 374 -5.03 14.84 4.03
CA TRP A 374 -4.69 14.77 2.60
C TRP A 374 -5.76 14.09 1.74
N GLY A 375 -6.79 13.47 2.33
CA GLY A 375 -7.80 12.68 1.61
C GLY A 375 -7.24 11.41 0.98
N ILE A 376 -6.18 10.83 1.55
CA ILE A 376 -5.50 9.64 0.99
C ILE A 376 -5.53 8.44 1.93
N ASP A 377 -6.40 8.44 2.93
CA ASP A 377 -6.49 7.37 3.94
C ASP A 377 -6.56 5.98 3.32
N ASN A 378 -7.38 5.86 2.27
CA ASN A 378 -7.62 4.59 1.62
C ASN A 378 -6.61 4.24 0.52
N ILE A 379 -5.68 5.14 0.16
CA ILE A 379 -4.75 4.96 -0.98
C ILE A 379 -3.30 5.33 -0.68
N SER A 380 -2.94 5.63 0.58
CA SER A 380 -1.61 6.14 0.96
C SER A 380 -0.46 5.21 0.54
N SER A 381 -0.58 3.90 0.78
CA SER A 381 0.43 2.92 0.37
C SER A 381 0.62 2.86 -1.15
N GLU A 382 -0.47 2.87 -1.91
CA GLU A 382 -0.44 2.82 -3.36
C GLU A 382 0.07 4.14 -3.96
N LEU A 383 -0.17 5.27 -3.30
CA LEU A 383 0.34 6.57 -3.71
C LEU A 383 1.87 6.65 -3.59
N GLU A 384 2.45 6.09 -2.54
CA GLU A 384 3.92 6.01 -2.41
C GLU A 384 4.54 5.11 -3.49
N VAL A 385 3.87 4.01 -3.84
CA VAL A 385 4.26 3.17 -4.99
C VAL A 385 4.19 3.98 -6.29
N TYR A 386 3.15 4.77 -6.49
CA TYR A 386 2.98 5.61 -7.68
C TYR A 386 4.09 6.68 -7.77
N LYS A 387 4.38 7.40 -6.69
CA LYS A 387 5.47 8.40 -6.62
C LYS A 387 6.83 7.83 -6.99
N SER A 388 7.10 6.57 -6.62
CA SER A 388 8.37 5.90 -6.96
C SER A 388 8.53 5.58 -8.46
N LYS A 389 7.42 5.55 -9.22
CA LYS A 389 7.39 5.13 -10.63
C LYS A 389 7.15 6.27 -11.61
N SER A 390 6.51 7.34 -11.14
CA SER A 390 5.93 8.37 -11.98
C SER A 390 6.64 9.70 -11.79
N ASP A 391 7.15 10.23 -12.89
CA ASP A 391 7.35 11.66 -13.02
C ASP A 391 6.09 12.22 -13.67
N PHE A 392 5.33 13.05 -12.96
CA PHE A 392 4.28 13.84 -13.59
C PHE A 392 4.95 14.71 -14.66
N GLU A 393 4.73 14.38 -15.93
CA GLU A 393 5.35 15.14 -17.04
C GLU A 393 4.84 16.59 -17.08
N SER A 394 3.62 16.86 -16.60
CA SER A 394 3.06 18.22 -16.53
C SER A 394 2.06 18.40 -15.38
N PRO A 395 2.51 18.61 -14.12
CA PRO A 395 1.62 18.93 -12.99
C PRO A 395 0.77 20.18 -13.26
N SER A 396 1.32 21.15 -14.00
CA SER A 396 0.67 22.42 -14.30
C SER A 396 -0.53 22.30 -15.25
N GLU A 397 -0.47 21.41 -16.24
CA GLU A 397 -1.65 21.14 -17.09
C GLU A 397 -2.75 20.44 -16.29
N LEU A 398 -2.36 19.50 -15.43
CA LEU A 398 -3.32 18.75 -14.63
C LEU A 398 -3.99 19.62 -13.58
N VAL A 399 -3.25 20.51 -12.91
CA VAL A 399 -3.85 21.44 -11.94
C VAL A 399 -4.83 22.39 -12.61
N GLN A 400 -4.57 22.86 -13.83
CA GLN A 400 -5.51 23.70 -14.58
C GLN A 400 -6.81 22.95 -14.89
N LEU A 401 -6.72 21.68 -15.26
CA LEU A 401 -7.88 20.83 -15.53
C LEU A 401 -8.69 20.53 -14.25
N LEU A 402 -8.02 20.29 -13.12
CA LEU A 402 -8.64 19.95 -11.84
C LEU A 402 -9.10 21.17 -11.03
N HIS A 403 -8.55 22.35 -11.29
CA HIS A 403 -8.83 23.57 -10.53
C HIS A 403 -10.33 23.89 -10.36
N PRO A 404 -11.19 23.75 -11.38
CA PRO A 404 -12.64 23.94 -11.21
C PRO A 404 -13.27 23.05 -10.14
N TYR A 405 -12.69 21.87 -9.89
CA TYR A 405 -13.19 20.87 -8.94
C TYR A 405 -12.64 21.09 -7.51
N PHE A 406 -11.62 21.93 -7.32
CA PHE A 406 -11.09 22.23 -5.98
C PHE A 406 -12.11 22.99 -5.11
N GLU A 407 -13.00 23.76 -5.72
CA GLU A 407 -14.11 24.42 -5.02
C GLU A 407 -15.22 23.43 -4.63
N MET A 408 -15.41 22.38 -5.44
CA MET A 408 -16.43 21.36 -5.20
C MET A 408 -15.97 20.35 -4.15
N ASP A 409 -14.70 19.96 -4.19
CA ASP A 409 -14.07 19.00 -3.29
C ASP A 409 -12.82 19.61 -2.66
N TYR A 410 -12.94 20.00 -1.39
CA TYR A 410 -11.85 20.64 -0.65
C TYR A 410 -10.67 19.69 -0.35
N LEU A 411 -10.83 18.37 -0.51
CA LEU A 411 -9.75 17.40 -0.35
C LEU A 411 -8.99 17.16 -1.65
N LEU A 412 -9.62 17.32 -2.81
CA LEU A 412 -8.96 17.15 -4.11
C LEU A 412 -7.63 17.93 -4.24
N PRO A 413 -7.54 19.25 -3.92
CA PRO A 413 -6.26 19.95 -4.02
C PRO A 413 -5.20 19.36 -3.10
N ARG A 414 -5.60 18.82 -1.94
CA ARG A 414 -4.69 18.17 -0.98
C ARG A 414 -4.21 16.85 -1.54
N THR A 415 -5.11 16.00 -2.03
CA THR A 415 -4.75 14.73 -2.68
C THR A 415 -3.85 14.94 -3.89
N PHE A 416 -4.13 15.96 -4.70
CA PHE A 416 -3.29 16.35 -5.83
C PHE A 416 -1.88 16.70 -5.36
N VAL A 417 -1.72 17.62 -4.40
CA VAL A 417 -0.39 18.02 -3.92
C VAL A 417 0.32 16.86 -3.20
N ALA A 418 -0.40 16.06 -2.43
CA ALA A 418 0.12 14.86 -1.80
C ALA A 418 0.66 13.83 -2.79
N SER A 419 0.20 13.87 -4.05
CA SER A 419 0.67 12.95 -5.10
C SER A 419 1.97 13.38 -5.76
N LEU A 420 2.38 14.63 -5.60
CA LEU A 420 3.58 15.18 -6.24
C LEU A 420 4.85 14.76 -5.50
N SER A 421 5.97 14.69 -6.23
CA SER A 421 7.31 14.74 -5.63
C SER A 421 7.67 16.18 -5.26
N PHE A 422 8.68 16.37 -4.41
CA PHE A 422 9.13 17.71 -4.01
C PHE A 422 9.52 18.57 -5.22
N ASN A 423 10.25 18.01 -6.19
CA ASN A 423 10.66 18.72 -7.41
C ASN A 423 9.46 19.16 -8.25
N GLN A 424 8.45 18.31 -8.38
CA GLN A 424 7.21 18.64 -9.10
C GLN A 424 6.38 19.70 -8.37
N PHE A 425 6.34 19.61 -7.04
CA PHE A 425 5.68 20.59 -6.18
C PHE A 425 6.32 21.98 -6.32
N VAL A 426 7.65 22.07 -6.32
CA VAL A 426 8.38 23.34 -6.51
C VAL A 426 8.15 23.93 -7.91
N ALA A 427 7.95 23.08 -8.93
CA ALA A 427 7.67 23.51 -10.29
C ALA A 427 6.20 23.91 -10.55
N LEU A 428 5.31 23.73 -9.57
CA LEU A 428 3.88 23.94 -9.73
C LEU A 428 3.51 25.43 -9.76
N ASP A 429 2.60 25.83 -10.67
CA ASP A 429 1.99 27.15 -10.61
C ASP A 429 1.03 27.25 -9.42
N THR A 430 1.47 27.97 -8.39
CA THR A 430 0.78 28.11 -7.11
C THR A 430 -0.58 28.82 -7.21
N LYS A 431 -0.89 29.52 -8.31
CA LYS A 431 -2.12 30.31 -8.45
C LYS A 431 -3.41 29.47 -8.37
N HIS A 432 -3.33 28.20 -8.74
CA HIS A 432 -4.50 27.31 -8.79
C HIS A 432 -4.68 26.46 -7.54
N VAL A 433 -3.70 26.42 -6.64
CA VAL A 433 -3.76 25.63 -5.41
C VAL A 433 -4.01 26.55 -4.22
N PRO A 434 -4.95 26.20 -3.31
CA PRO A 434 -5.16 26.97 -2.10
C PRO A 434 -3.85 27.19 -1.30
N PRO A 435 -3.57 28.42 -0.82
CA PRO A 435 -2.31 28.73 -0.13
C PRO A 435 -2.06 27.88 1.12
N ASP A 436 -3.12 27.54 1.86
CA ASP A 436 -3.04 26.66 3.03
C ASP A 436 -2.55 25.26 2.66
N VAL A 437 -2.95 24.76 1.49
CA VAL A 437 -2.50 23.46 0.98
C VAL A 437 -1.03 23.49 0.59
N MET A 438 -0.60 24.57 -0.06
CA MET A 438 0.81 24.80 -0.39
C MET A 438 1.69 24.87 0.86
N LEU A 439 1.25 25.61 1.88
CA LEU A 439 1.99 25.74 3.14
C LEU A 439 2.09 24.41 3.88
N ALA A 440 0.99 23.64 3.94
CA ALA A 440 0.99 22.32 4.56
C ALA A 440 1.90 21.33 3.82
N ALA A 441 1.89 21.36 2.49
CA ALA A 441 2.78 20.55 1.67
C ALA A 441 4.24 20.90 1.87
N PHE A 442 4.57 22.19 1.87
CA PHE A 442 5.92 22.64 2.16
C PHE A 442 6.39 22.18 3.54
N TYR A 443 5.55 22.36 4.57
CA TYR A 443 5.84 21.86 5.91
C TYR A 443 6.07 20.34 5.92
N TYR A 444 5.21 19.58 5.25
CA TYR A 444 5.31 18.12 5.20
C TYR A 444 6.55 17.65 4.44
N PHE A 445 6.84 18.20 3.26
CA PHE A 445 8.06 17.88 2.51
C PHE A 445 9.32 18.22 3.32
N VAL A 446 9.37 19.37 3.99
CA VAL A 446 10.52 19.75 4.84
C VAL A 446 10.65 18.86 6.09
N LYS A 447 9.53 18.37 6.62
CA LYS A 447 9.49 17.47 7.77
C LYS A 447 9.90 16.04 7.40
N ASP A 448 9.36 15.50 6.31
CA ASP A 448 9.50 14.11 5.89
C ASP A 448 10.71 13.86 4.99
N GLU A 449 11.13 14.85 4.19
CA GLU A 449 12.38 14.69 3.45
C GLU A 449 13.52 14.49 4.45
N LYS A 450 14.25 13.40 4.18
CA LYS A 450 15.61 13.16 4.64
C LYS A 450 16.58 14.22 4.06
N LEU A 451 16.18 15.49 4.03
CA LEU A 451 17.06 16.66 4.01
C LEU A 451 18.17 16.51 5.06
N SER A 452 17.97 15.67 6.09
CA SER A 452 18.97 15.26 7.06
C SER A 452 20.18 14.45 6.55
N ARG A 453 20.34 14.24 5.23
CA ARG A 453 21.51 13.50 4.68
C ARG A 453 22.59 14.40 4.08
N ASP A 454 22.36 15.70 3.95
CA ASP A 454 23.35 16.63 3.38
C ASP A 454 23.42 17.92 4.21
N GLU A 455 24.52 18.67 4.17
CA GLU A 455 24.68 19.94 4.92
C GLU A 455 23.65 21.01 4.53
N SER A 456 23.00 20.86 3.36
CA SER A 456 22.01 21.79 2.79
C SER A 456 20.86 22.14 3.74
N TRP A 457 20.43 21.23 4.61
CA TRP A 457 19.36 21.54 5.56
C TRP A 457 19.76 22.61 6.58
N ILE A 458 21.04 22.72 6.95
CA ILE A 458 21.52 23.74 7.90
C ILE A 458 21.49 25.13 7.26
N TYR A 459 21.80 25.22 5.96
CA TYR A 459 21.67 26.47 5.20
C TYR A 459 20.22 26.94 5.15
N LEU A 460 19.27 26.03 4.97
CA LEU A 460 17.85 26.37 5.01
C LEU A 460 17.42 26.97 6.36
N TRP A 461 17.92 26.42 7.48
CA TRP A 461 17.68 27.02 8.79
C TRP A 461 18.34 28.38 8.94
N ASN A 462 19.56 28.55 8.42
CA ASN A 462 20.24 29.84 8.44
C ASN A 462 19.43 30.91 7.70
N ASP A 463 18.91 30.57 6.53
CA ASP A 463 18.08 31.47 5.73
C ASP A 463 16.75 31.78 6.44
N ALA A 464 16.15 30.78 7.09
CA ALA A 464 14.96 30.96 7.92
C ALA A 464 15.23 31.93 9.09
N PHE A 465 16.33 31.76 9.83
CA PHE A 465 16.74 32.69 10.89
C PHE A 465 17.12 34.09 10.37
N SER A 466 17.58 34.18 9.12
CA SER A 466 17.99 35.43 8.48
C SER A 466 16.84 36.16 7.78
N THR A 467 15.62 35.61 7.81
CA THR A 467 14.45 36.21 7.15
C THR A 467 14.14 37.57 7.77
N GLU A 468 14.00 38.59 6.91
CA GLU A 468 13.71 39.97 7.31
C GLU A 468 12.25 40.12 7.80
N ILE A 469 12.04 39.90 9.09
CA ILE A 469 10.77 40.18 9.77
C ILE A 469 10.94 41.50 10.56
N PRO A 470 9.96 42.43 10.48
CA PRO A 470 9.95 43.65 11.29
C PRO A 470 10.08 43.33 12.79
N ALA A 471 10.85 44.15 13.52
CA ALA A 471 11.04 43.96 14.95
C ALA A 471 9.71 44.03 15.72
N GLY A 472 9.54 43.15 16.72
CA GLY A 472 8.35 43.07 17.58
C GLY A 472 7.95 41.62 17.87
N ASN A 473 6.83 41.46 18.57
CA ASN A 473 6.36 40.16 19.09
C ASN A 473 6.28 39.03 18.05
N VAL A 474 5.99 39.36 16.78
CA VAL A 474 5.91 38.39 15.69
C VAL A 474 7.28 37.83 15.35
N LYS A 475 8.31 38.68 15.25
CA LYS A 475 9.68 38.24 15.02
C LYS A 475 10.18 37.39 16.17
N ASP A 476 9.96 37.83 17.40
CA ASP A 476 10.41 37.11 18.59
C ASP A 476 9.75 35.72 18.66
N SER A 477 8.43 35.65 18.45
CA SER A 477 7.69 34.38 18.42
C SER A 477 8.15 33.46 17.28
N TYR A 478 8.45 34.01 16.10
CA TYR A 478 8.98 33.24 14.97
C TYR A 478 10.36 32.66 15.27
N ILE A 479 11.27 33.48 15.80
CA ILE A 479 12.62 33.06 16.16
C ILE A 479 12.58 32.01 17.27
N ASP A 480 11.74 32.19 18.29
CA ASP A 480 11.56 31.22 19.38
C ASP A 480 10.98 29.90 18.86
N PHE A 481 10.02 29.96 17.94
CA PHE A 481 9.49 28.76 17.28
C PHE A 481 10.57 28.01 16.50
N LEU A 482 11.35 28.72 15.66
CA LEU A 482 12.43 28.12 14.89
C LEU A 482 13.50 27.53 15.82
N ARG A 483 13.91 28.26 16.87
CA ARG A 483 14.89 27.82 17.86
C ARG A 483 14.42 26.54 18.55
N THR A 484 13.20 26.53 19.08
CA THR A 484 12.63 25.36 19.77
C THR A 484 12.50 24.16 18.83
N SER A 485 12.07 24.40 17.58
CA SER A 485 11.91 23.35 16.58
C SER A 485 13.26 22.73 16.18
N LEU A 486 14.27 23.56 15.93
CA LEU A 486 15.61 23.11 15.57
C LEU A 486 16.29 22.40 16.74
N GLU A 487 16.22 22.95 17.96
CA GLU A 487 16.77 22.32 19.16
C GLU A 487 16.09 20.99 19.47
N SER A 488 14.77 20.88 19.29
CA SER A 488 14.03 19.62 19.43
C SER A 488 14.48 18.60 18.38
N ARG A 489 14.64 19.04 17.12
CA ARG A 489 15.14 18.17 16.03
C ARG A 489 16.53 17.65 16.35
N LEU A 490 17.49 18.54 16.66
CA LEU A 490 18.86 18.21 17.03
C LEU A 490 18.99 17.45 18.36
N GLY A 491 18.04 17.66 19.27
CA GLY A 491 17.98 17.00 20.56
C GLY A 491 17.51 15.55 20.49
N ASN A 492 16.64 15.25 19.53
CA ASN A 492 16.05 13.93 19.27
C ASN A 492 16.79 13.12 18.20
N THR A 493 17.81 13.68 17.53
CA THR A 493 18.62 12.95 16.55
C THR A 493 19.52 11.92 17.24
N VAL A 494 19.16 10.64 17.11
CA VAL A 494 19.93 9.48 17.60
C VAL A 494 20.88 8.92 16.53
N TYR A 495 20.79 9.40 15.28
CA TYR A 495 21.52 8.80 14.17
C TYR A 495 22.97 9.29 14.09
N GLU A 496 23.89 8.33 14.07
CA GLU A 496 25.35 8.54 14.02
C GLU A 496 25.77 9.52 12.90
N TYR A 497 25.18 9.35 11.71
CA TYR A 497 25.48 10.17 10.54
C TYR A 497 25.20 11.67 10.75
N GLN A 498 24.05 12.02 11.34
CA GLN A 498 23.64 13.41 11.53
C GLN A 498 24.54 14.13 12.54
N LEU A 499 24.95 13.42 13.58
CA LEU A 499 25.84 13.93 14.60
C LEU A 499 27.25 14.19 14.04
N LYS A 500 27.73 13.33 13.13
CA LYS A 500 28.95 13.61 12.36
C LYS A 500 28.81 14.87 11.50
N THR A 501 27.71 15.02 10.74
CA THR A 501 27.47 16.23 9.95
C THR A 501 27.45 17.49 10.80
N ILE A 502 26.84 17.46 12.00
CA ILE A 502 26.82 18.59 12.93
C ILE A 502 28.25 18.95 13.39
N LEU A 503 29.06 17.95 13.72
CA LEU A 503 30.46 18.16 14.13
C LEU A 503 31.31 18.71 12.98
N ASP A 504 31.16 18.17 11.77
CA ASP A 504 31.88 18.63 10.58
C ASP A 504 31.49 20.10 10.30
N VAL A 505 30.20 20.42 10.28
CA VAL A 505 29.73 21.79 10.04
C VAL A 505 30.18 22.76 11.13
N PHE A 506 30.12 22.34 12.41
CA PHE A 506 30.63 23.13 13.53
C PHE A 506 32.13 23.40 13.42
N CYS A 507 32.92 22.41 13.02
CA CYS A 507 34.37 22.56 12.97
C CYS A 507 34.85 23.31 11.73
N GLU A 508 34.13 23.20 10.62
CA GLU A 508 34.59 23.69 9.31
C GLU A 508 33.98 25.04 8.93
N ARG A 509 32.71 25.25 9.28
CA ARG A 509 31.84 26.26 8.65
C ARG A 509 30.99 27.05 9.64
N LEU A 510 31.23 26.95 10.94
CA LEU A 510 30.39 27.63 11.95
C LEU A 510 30.24 29.13 11.70
N ASP A 511 31.32 29.82 11.30
CA ASP A 511 31.25 31.28 11.09
C ASP A 511 30.52 31.68 9.80
N ASP A 512 30.09 30.71 8.97
CA ASP A 512 29.28 30.94 7.78
C ASP A 512 27.80 31.22 8.15
N PHE A 513 27.41 31.00 9.41
CA PHE A 513 26.03 31.08 9.89
C PHE A 513 25.77 32.28 10.81
N GLY A 514 24.50 32.70 10.93
CA GLY A 514 24.09 33.75 11.88
C GLY A 514 24.23 33.33 13.35
N ASN A 515 24.39 34.32 14.25
CA ASN A 515 24.68 34.10 15.69
C ASN A 515 23.73 33.10 16.38
N ILE A 516 22.44 33.15 16.08
CA ILE A 516 21.43 32.25 16.67
C ILE A 516 21.72 30.80 16.29
N LEU A 517 21.99 30.54 15.01
CA LEU A 517 22.30 29.20 14.54
C LEU A 517 23.66 28.73 15.06
N GLN A 518 24.66 29.61 15.12
CA GLN A 518 25.95 29.28 15.74
C GLN A 518 25.80 28.82 17.19
N GLU A 519 24.96 29.49 17.99
CA GLU A 519 24.68 29.13 19.38
C GLU A 519 24.06 27.72 19.48
N ILE A 520 23.03 27.45 18.67
CA ILE A 520 22.33 26.16 18.63
C ILE A 520 23.26 25.04 18.15
N LEU A 521 24.03 25.27 17.09
CA LEU A 521 25.01 24.31 16.57
C LEU A 521 26.14 24.06 17.57
N THR A 522 26.60 25.08 18.29
CA THR A 522 27.61 24.91 19.35
C THR A 522 27.09 24.00 20.46
N LYS A 523 25.88 24.28 20.98
CA LYS A 523 25.25 23.46 22.02
C LYS A 523 25.02 22.02 21.55
N SER A 524 24.58 21.86 20.31
CA SER A 524 24.31 20.55 19.71
C SER A 524 25.59 19.78 19.40
N ALA A 525 26.64 20.43 18.91
CA ALA A 525 27.96 19.84 18.69
C ALA A 525 28.59 19.38 20.00
N LEU A 526 28.46 20.16 21.09
CA LEU A 526 28.92 19.73 22.41
C LEU A 526 28.17 18.47 22.89
N LYS A 527 26.84 18.46 22.80
CA LYS A 527 26.03 17.28 23.15
C LYS A 527 26.35 16.08 22.28
N ALA A 528 26.52 16.29 20.97
CA ALA A 528 26.89 15.26 20.01
C ALA A 528 28.25 14.67 20.36
N PHE A 529 29.24 15.52 20.61
CA PHE A 529 30.60 15.12 20.97
C PHE A 529 30.62 14.29 22.27
N GLU A 530 29.79 14.63 23.27
CA GLU A 530 29.62 13.86 24.50
C GLU A 530 29.04 12.45 24.29
N ILE A 531 28.10 12.30 23.36
CA ILE A 531 27.53 10.99 23.00
C ILE A 531 28.57 10.18 22.20
N PHE A 532 29.39 10.85 21.39
CA PHE A 532 30.31 10.23 20.44
C PHE A 532 31.69 9.89 20.97
N THR A 533 32.09 10.42 22.13
CA THR A 533 33.40 10.13 22.72
C THR A 533 33.64 8.63 22.93
N ASP A 534 32.59 7.83 23.06
CA ASP A 534 32.71 6.38 23.23
C ASP A 534 32.88 5.60 21.91
N TYR A 535 32.55 6.20 20.76
CA TYR A 535 32.40 5.48 19.47
C TYR A 535 33.34 5.91 18.33
N LEU A 536 33.85 7.15 18.31
CA LEU A 536 34.62 7.64 17.15
C LEU A 536 36.13 7.39 17.24
N SER A 537 36.69 7.05 16.07
CA SER A 537 38.12 7.21 15.78
C SER A 537 38.45 8.70 15.66
N LEU A 538 38.58 9.39 16.80
CA LEU A 538 39.09 10.77 16.84
C LEU A 538 40.48 10.93 16.18
N ASN A 539 41.09 9.82 15.78
CA ASN A 539 42.25 9.75 14.88
C ASN A 539 42.11 10.60 13.61
N SER A 540 40.94 10.61 12.95
CA SER A 540 40.75 11.43 11.74
C SER A 540 40.85 12.94 12.03
N PHE A 541 40.45 13.35 13.23
CA PHE A 541 40.50 14.75 13.66
C PHE A 541 41.91 15.18 14.07
N ALA A 542 42.66 14.30 14.76
CA ALA A 542 44.05 14.56 15.16
C ALA A 542 45.01 14.75 13.97
N GLU A 543 44.60 14.29 12.78
CA GLU A 543 45.36 14.40 11.52
C GLU A 543 45.04 15.66 10.72
N SER A 544 44.05 16.46 11.14
CA SER A 544 43.71 17.71 10.44
C SER A 544 44.82 18.76 10.59
N THR A 545 45.24 19.36 9.47
CA THR A 545 46.21 20.47 9.45
C THR A 545 45.54 21.85 9.36
N ASN A 546 44.20 21.91 9.27
CA ASN A 546 43.47 23.17 9.11
C ASN A 546 43.33 23.90 10.45
N ALA A 547 44.00 25.05 10.60
CA ALA A 547 44.01 25.85 11.83
C ALA A 547 42.61 26.22 12.37
N ARG A 548 41.63 26.51 11.49
CA ARG A 548 40.24 26.83 11.90
C ARG A 548 39.57 25.61 12.50
N LYS A 549 39.66 24.45 11.83
CA LYS A 549 39.15 23.18 12.35
C LYS A 549 39.80 22.87 13.70
N LEU A 550 41.13 23.01 13.80
CA LEU A 550 41.89 22.81 15.04
C LEU A 550 41.36 23.67 16.18
N GLN A 551 41.08 24.95 15.93
CA GLN A 551 40.55 25.86 16.95
C GLN A 551 39.17 25.44 17.46
N GLN A 552 38.25 25.09 16.56
CA GLN A 552 36.91 24.65 16.97
C GLN A 552 36.95 23.30 17.68
N TYR A 553 37.78 22.34 17.23
CA TYR A 553 38.05 21.11 17.96
C TYR A 553 38.62 21.37 19.35
N GLY A 554 39.55 22.32 19.47
CA GLY A 554 40.12 22.74 20.75
C GLY A 554 39.03 23.19 21.75
N LYS A 555 37.99 23.89 21.27
CA LYS A 555 36.84 24.27 22.10
C LYS A 555 36.01 23.07 22.57
N LEU A 556 35.70 22.13 21.68
CA LEU A 556 34.95 20.90 22.02
C LEU A 556 35.73 20.05 23.02
N LEU A 557 37.01 19.81 22.74
CA LEU A 557 37.91 19.06 23.60
C LEU A 557 38.04 19.70 24.98
N HIS A 558 38.23 21.02 25.04
CA HIS A 558 38.28 21.73 26.30
C HIS A 558 37.00 21.56 27.13
N HIS A 559 35.82 21.65 26.49
CA HIS A 559 34.55 21.50 27.20
C HIS A 559 34.40 20.11 27.81
N ILE A 560 34.66 19.06 27.03
CA ILE A 560 34.58 17.68 27.52
C ILE A 560 35.60 17.43 28.62
N PHE A 561 36.84 17.87 28.40
CA PHE A 561 37.90 17.65 29.38
C PHE A 561 37.59 18.35 30.72
N ASP A 562 37.13 19.60 30.69
CA ASP A 562 36.76 20.34 31.91
C ASP A 562 35.53 19.73 32.59
N LYS A 563 34.59 19.17 31.82
CA LYS A 563 33.44 18.44 32.36
C LYS A 563 33.89 17.15 33.07
N GLU A 564 34.72 16.32 32.44
CA GLU A 564 35.14 15.03 32.99
C GLU A 564 36.17 15.17 34.12
N PHE A 565 37.25 15.92 33.90
CA PHE A 565 38.29 16.12 34.92
C PHE A 565 37.87 17.11 36.01
N GLY A 566 37.06 18.12 35.67
CA GLY A 566 36.60 19.12 36.63
C GLY A 566 35.53 18.62 37.59
N ARG A 567 34.63 17.72 37.16
CA ARG A 567 33.59 17.14 38.04
C ARG A 567 34.17 16.16 39.05
N ASN A 568 35.15 15.36 38.65
CA ASN A 568 35.67 14.26 39.47
C ASN A 568 36.62 14.70 40.59
N LYS A 569 36.96 16.01 40.69
CA LYS A 569 37.85 16.59 41.73
C LYS A 569 39.07 15.71 42.02
N LEU A 570 39.76 15.27 40.98
CA LEU A 570 40.86 14.31 41.06
C LEU A 570 42.10 14.97 41.69
N THR A 571 42.29 14.77 42.99
CA THR A 571 43.38 15.42 43.74
C THR A 571 44.64 14.57 43.81
N ASP A 572 44.51 13.27 44.05
CA ASP A 572 45.64 12.36 44.25
C ASP A 572 46.12 11.69 42.95
N THR A 573 47.38 11.23 42.97
CA THR A 573 48.03 10.61 41.82
C THR A 573 47.31 9.36 41.31
N THR A 574 46.79 8.54 42.22
CA THR A 574 46.17 7.26 41.89
C THR A 574 44.80 7.46 41.24
N SER A 575 43.98 8.39 41.72
CA SER A 575 42.68 8.71 41.10
C SER A 575 42.84 9.35 39.72
N VAL A 576 43.81 10.25 39.54
CA VAL A 576 44.12 10.83 38.22
C VAL A 576 44.57 9.74 37.24
N LEU A 577 45.47 8.86 37.66
CA LEU A 577 45.93 7.72 36.85
C LEU A 577 44.75 6.82 36.47
N GLN A 578 43.95 6.39 37.45
CA GLN A 578 42.83 5.50 37.23
C GLN A 578 41.81 6.10 36.25
N HIS A 579 41.47 7.38 36.41
CA HIS A 579 40.53 8.05 35.51
C HIS A 579 41.10 8.16 34.09
N ALA A 580 42.37 8.55 33.93
CA ALA A 580 43.04 8.61 32.63
C ALA A 580 43.11 7.26 31.92
N LEU A 581 43.21 6.16 32.68
CA LEU A 581 43.23 4.80 32.14
C LEU A 581 41.85 4.29 31.72
N VAL A 582 40.82 4.56 32.53
CA VAL A 582 39.46 4.05 32.33
C VAL A 582 38.72 4.87 31.27
N TRP A 583 38.95 6.18 31.20
CA TRP A 583 38.30 7.05 30.24
C TRP A 583 38.96 6.92 28.86
N SER A 584 38.42 6.05 28.01
CA SER A 584 38.98 5.73 26.68
C SER A 584 39.29 6.95 25.78
N PRO A 585 38.53 8.07 25.81
CA PRO A 585 38.89 9.26 25.02
C PRO A 585 40.23 9.87 25.42
N PHE A 586 40.73 9.60 26.64
CA PHE A 586 41.99 10.17 27.14
C PHE A 586 43.21 9.82 26.25
N VAL A 587 43.18 8.67 25.56
CA VAL A 587 44.19 8.29 24.55
C VAL A 587 44.30 9.37 23.48
N VAL A 588 43.16 9.81 22.96
CA VAL A 588 43.09 10.82 21.90
C VAL A 588 43.49 12.18 22.45
N PHE A 589 43.02 12.55 23.64
CA PHE A 589 43.47 13.77 24.30
C PHE A 589 44.99 13.81 24.44
N THR A 590 45.61 12.67 24.76
CA THR A 590 47.07 12.55 24.83
C THR A 590 47.71 12.76 23.46
N LYS A 591 47.24 12.06 22.42
CA LYS A 591 47.69 12.24 21.03
C LYS A 591 47.61 13.70 20.57
N VAL A 592 46.47 14.35 20.86
CA VAL A 592 46.20 15.74 20.53
C VAL A 592 47.11 16.68 21.32
N TYR A 593 47.26 16.49 22.62
CA TYR A 593 48.12 17.32 23.46
C TYR A 593 49.60 17.22 23.08
N CYS A 594 50.08 16.02 22.74
CA CYS A 594 51.44 15.77 22.26
C CYS A 594 51.69 16.31 20.83
N ASN A 595 50.66 16.82 20.15
CA ASN A 595 50.79 17.59 18.92
C ASN A 595 50.89 19.10 19.25
N THR A 596 52.05 19.70 18.98
CA THR A 596 52.37 21.10 19.33
C THR A 596 51.41 22.12 18.73
N ASN A 597 50.78 21.81 17.58
CA ASN A 597 49.78 22.69 16.96
C ASN A 597 48.48 22.74 17.78
N PHE A 598 48.07 21.60 18.33
CA PHE A 598 46.84 21.50 19.13
C PHE A 598 47.03 22.00 20.55
N GLN A 599 48.22 21.83 21.14
CA GLN A 599 48.51 22.35 22.47
C GLN A 599 48.21 23.86 22.57
N ARG A 600 48.42 24.62 21.48
CA ARG A 600 48.15 26.07 21.41
C ARG A 600 46.68 26.45 21.52
N VAL A 601 45.75 25.58 21.09
CA VAL A 601 44.31 25.89 21.07
C VAL A 601 43.58 25.46 22.35
N LEU A 602 44.24 24.69 23.22
CA LEU A 602 43.69 24.31 24.51
C LEU A 602 43.74 25.50 25.50
N LYS A 603 42.73 25.63 26.35
CA LYS A 603 42.76 26.60 27.46
C LYS A 603 43.75 26.16 28.55
N ASP A 604 44.29 27.11 29.29
CA ASP A 604 45.40 26.86 30.23
C ASP A 604 45.07 25.85 31.32
N LYS A 605 43.86 25.87 31.87
CA LYS A 605 43.41 24.87 32.85
C LYS A 605 43.42 23.44 32.28
N CYS A 606 43.02 23.27 31.01
CA CYS A 606 43.08 21.98 30.33
C CYS A 606 44.53 21.53 30.12
N LYS A 607 45.42 22.48 29.75
CA LYS A 607 46.86 22.19 29.61
C LYS A 607 47.47 21.75 30.94
N GLU A 608 47.14 22.44 32.03
CA GLU A 608 47.62 22.12 33.38
C GLU A 608 47.23 20.70 33.78
N HIS A 609 45.95 20.33 33.62
CA HIS A 609 45.48 18.99 33.91
C HIS A 609 46.12 17.93 33.00
N MET A 610 46.23 18.18 31.70
CA MET A 610 46.91 17.26 30.77
C MET A 610 48.39 17.09 31.13
N GLN A 611 49.08 18.17 31.45
CA GLN A 611 50.46 18.16 31.91
C GLN A 611 50.62 17.35 33.20
N LYS A 612 49.71 17.54 34.17
CA LYS A 612 49.68 16.75 35.42
C LYS A 612 49.48 15.26 35.12
N SER A 613 48.48 14.92 34.30
CA SER A 613 48.19 13.51 33.95
C SER A 613 49.34 12.85 33.19
N ILE A 614 49.97 13.55 32.25
CA ILE A 614 51.14 13.06 31.51
C ILE A 614 52.35 12.89 32.44
N ALA A 615 52.60 13.84 33.34
CA ALA A 615 53.66 13.72 34.34
C ALA A 615 53.46 12.51 35.26
N ILE A 616 52.21 12.21 35.64
CA ILE A 616 51.86 11.00 36.38
C ILE A 616 52.13 9.75 35.54
N MET A 617 51.74 9.74 34.26
CA MET A 617 52.05 8.62 33.35
C MET A 617 53.57 8.39 33.23
N HIS A 618 54.37 9.46 33.13
CA HIS A 618 55.83 9.36 33.16
C HIS A 618 56.36 8.70 34.44
N SER A 619 55.91 9.17 35.61
CA SER A 619 56.31 8.61 36.91
C SER A 619 55.95 7.12 36.99
N VAL A 620 54.73 6.77 36.59
CA VAL A 620 54.23 5.39 36.63
C VAL A 620 55.01 4.48 35.68
N CYS A 621 55.36 4.94 34.48
CA CYS A 621 56.22 4.19 33.56
C CYS A 621 57.61 3.94 34.17
N GLN A 622 58.20 4.96 34.81
CA GLN A 622 59.49 4.83 35.47
C GLN A 622 59.43 3.86 36.67
N GLU A 623 58.39 3.95 37.49
CA GLU A 623 58.13 3.03 38.61
C GLU A 623 57.93 1.59 38.13
N LEU A 624 57.22 1.41 37.01
CA LEU A 624 57.00 0.10 36.41
C LEU A 624 58.32 -0.56 35.98
N ILE A 625 59.18 0.21 35.30
CA ILE A 625 60.50 -0.24 34.81
C ILE A 625 61.45 -0.52 35.99
N THR A 626 61.54 0.40 36.95
CA THR A 626 62.42 0.25 38.12
C THR A 626 61.93 -0.79 39.13
N GLY A 627 60.66 -1.16 39.05
CA GLY A 627 60.01 -2.11 39.94
C GLY A 627 59.51 -1.53 41.25
N ASN A 628 59.49 -0.21 41.40
CA ASN A 628 58.97 0.51 42.56
C ASN A 628 57.46 0.81 42.48
N ILE A 629 56.78 0.34 41.44
CA ILE A 629 55.34 0.57 41.25
C ILE A 629 54.51 0.01 42.40
N THR A 630 53.53 0.79 42.87
CA THR A 630 52.58 0.32 43.88
C THR A 630 51.68 -0.77 43.30
N ILE A 631 51.28 -1.75 44.13
CA ILE A 631 50.38 -2.83 43.71
C ILE A 631 49.06 -2.27 43.15
N GLN A 632 48.53 -1.20 43.75
CA GLN A 632 47.29 -0.58 43.29
C GLN A 632 47.44 0.03 41.89
N ASN A 633 48.50 0.80 41.62
CA ASN A 633 48.73 1.38 40.29
C ASN A 633 48.98 0.29 39.25
N LEU A 634 49.71 -0.77 39.60
CA LEU A 634 49.91 -1.93 38.73
C LEU A 634 48.57 -2.61 38.39
N LYS A 635 47.68 -2.81 39.37
CA LYS A 635 46.34 -3.35 39.13
C LYS A 635 45.51 -2.46 38.22
N ASN A 636 45.54 -1.14 38.42
CA ASN A 636 44.85 -0.18 37.55
C ASN A 636 45.36 -0.29 36.11
N ILE A 637 46.69 -0.35 35.90
CA ILE A 637 47.30 -0.54 34.57
C ILE A 637 46.84 -1.85 33.95
N LEU A 638 46.93 -2.97 34.67
CA LEU A 638 46.56 -4.28 34.13
C LEU A 638 45.06 -4.37 33.80
N SER A 639 44.21 -3.69 34.56
CA SER A 639 42.76 -3.63 34.28
C SER A 639 42.41 -2.82 33.03
N ALA A 640 43.31 -1.92 32.59
CA ALA A 640 43.12 -1.01 31.48
C ALA A 640 44.33 -1.02 30.53
N GLU A 641 44.93 -2.20 30.33
CA GLU A 641 46.25 -2.34 29.71
C GLU A 641 46.31 -1.79 28.29
N SER A 642 45.28 -2.06 27.47
CA SER A 642 45.22 -1.58 26.09
C SER A 642 45.19 -0.06 26.00
N ASN A 643 44.44 0.60 26.91
CA ASN A 643 44.41 2.06 26.99
C ASN A 643 45.75 2.61 27.49
N PHE A 644 46.34 2.01 28.53
CA PHE A 644 47.66 2.41 29.03
C PHE A 644 48.71 2.36 27.91
N LYS A 645 48.79 1.24 27.20
CA LYS A 645 49.70 1.07 26.06
C LYS A 645 49.47 2.14 24.99
N SER A 646 48.21 2.39 24.63
CA SER A 646 47.86 3.42 23.65
C SER A 646 48.28 4.82 24.10
N ILE A 647 48.06 5.18 25.37
CA ILE A 647 48.46 6.47 25.93
C ILE A 647 50.00 6.62 25.89
N VAL A 648 50.73 5.63 26.40
CA VAL A 648 52.20 5.65 26.49
C VAL A 648 52.82 5.80 25.09
N LYS A 649 52.26 5.12 24.08
CA LYS A 649 52.75 5.21 22.69
C LYS A 649 52.69 6.64 22.12
N GLU A 650 51.73 7.46 22.56
CA GLU A 650 51.56 8.83 22.08
C GLU A 650 52.47 9.85 22.80
N ILE A 651 53.02 9.49 23.97
CA ILE A 651 53.91 10.36 24.76
C ILE A 651 55.33 10.28 24.18
N LYS A 652 55.70 11.27 23.37
CA LYS A 652 56.98 11.29 22.64
C LYS A 652 58.22 11.51 23.52
N ASP A 653 58.08 12.18 24.67
CA ASP A 653 59.20 12.59 25.52
C ASP A 653 59.55 11.56 26.61
N LEU A 654 59.15 10.30 26.44
CA LEU A 654 59.53 9.22 27.36
C LEU A 654 61.04 8.95 27.26
N ARG A 655 61.69 8.80 28.43
CA ARG A 655 63.12 8.44 28.53
C ARG A 655 63.41 6.98 28.14
N PHE A 656 62.37 6.20 27.88
CA PHE A 656 62.43 4.78 27.62
C PHE A 656 61.63 4.49 26.35
N ASP A 657 62.06 3.49 25.57
CA ASP A 657 61.29 3.06 24.42
C ASP A 657 60.03 2.31 24.85
N PHE A 658 58.99 2.36 24.00
CA PHE A 658 57.70 1.73 24.26
C PHE A 658 57.82 0.22 24.49
N GLY A 659 58.75 -0.47 23.80
CA GLY A 659 58.98 -1.90 23.94
C GLY A 659 59.46 -2.27 25.35
N THR A 660 60.32 -1.45 25.94
CA THR A 660 60.77 -1.62 27.33
C THR A 660 59.62 -1.50 28.34
N VAL A 661 58.70 -0.55 28.13
CA VAL A 661 57.51 -0.41 28.99
C VAL A 661 56.62 -1.65 28.86
N GLU A 662 56.36 -2.11 27.64
CA GLU A 662 55.51 -3.28 27.37
C GLU A 662 56.08 -4.56 28.00
N ALA A 663 57.37 -4.83 27.82
CA ALA A 663 58.05 -5.96 28.44
C ALA A 663 57.99 -5.89 29.98
N SER A 664 58.05 -4.67 30.54
CA SER A 664 57.92 -4.45 31.98
C SER A 664 56.53 -4.79 32.49
N ILE A 665 55.45 -4.46 31.75
CA ILE A 665 54.07 -4.83 32.13
C ILE A 665 53.95 -6.35 32.29
N ASP A 666 54.44 -7.12 31.31
CA ASP A 666 54.33 -8.58 31.33
C ASP A 666 55.14 -9.20 32.48
N LEU A 667 56.34 -8.69 32.73
CA LEU A 667 57.15 -9.11 33.88
C LEU A 667 56.41 -8.82 35.20
N LYS A 668 55.86 -7.62 35.36
CA LYS A 668 55.14 -7.22 36.57
C LYS A 668 53.82 -7.98 36.76
N ARG A 669 53.12 -8.35 35.69
CA ARG A 669 51.94 -9.23 35.76
C ARG A 669 52.32 -10.59 36.37
N LYS A 670 53.40 -11.21 35.91
CA LYS A 670 53.89 -12.49 36.46
C LYS A 670 54.27 -12.36 37.94
N GLN A 671 54.97 -11.28 38.31
CA GLN A 671 55.34 -11.02 39.69
C GLN A 671 54.11 -10.80 40.60
N LEU A 672 53.09 -10.09 40.12
CA LEU A 672 51.86 -9.88 40.87
C LEU A 672 51.10 -11.20 41.10
N LEU A 673 51.00 -12.06 40.08
CA LEU A 673 50.34 -13.36 40.20
C LEU A 673 51.07 -14.27 41.21
N ALA A 674 52.40 -14.30 41.19
CA ALA A 674 53.19 -15.02 42.18
C ALA A 674 52.94 -14.48 43.59
N PHE A 675 52.97 -13.15 43.75
CA PHE A 675 52.68 -12.51 45.04
C PHE A 675 51.27 -12.81 45.56
N GLU A 676 50.24 -12.78 44.70
CA GLU A 676 48.86 -13.07 45.10
C GLU A 676 48.68 -14.55 45.48
N SER A 677 49.35 -15.47 44.77
CA SER A 677 49.41 -16.88 45.12
C SER A 677 50.03 -17.10 46.49
N ASP A 678 51.19 -16.48 46.75
CA ASP A 678 51.89 -16.59 48.04
C ASP A 678 51.07 -15.97 49.17
N LYS A 679 50.47 -14.80 48.93
CA LYS A 679 49.56 -14.15 49.88
C LYS A 679 48.37 -15.04 50.23
N ALA A 680 47.73 -15.66 49.24
CA ALA A 680 46.61 -16.57 49.47
C ALA A 680 47.04 -17.81 50.27
N ALA A 681 48.22 -18.37 49.98
CA ALA A 681 48.78 -19.48 50.76
C ALA A 681 49.03 -19.09 52.22
N VAL A 682 49.60 -17.90 52.46
CA VAL A 682 49.83 -17.38 53.82
C VAL A 682 48.50 -17.09 54.53
N GLN A 683 47.52 -16.49 53.86
CA GLN A 683 46.21 -16.22 54.45
C GLN A 683 45.47 -17.51 54.82
N ASN A 684 45.51 -18.53 53.95
CA ASN A 684 44.97 -19.85 54.26
C ASN A 684 45.69 -20.48 55.45
N PHE A 685 47.02 -20.36 55.51
CA PHE A 685 47.79 -20.85 56.63
C PHE A 685 47.41 -20.15 57.95
N VAL A 686 47.33 -18.81 57.95
CA VAL A 686 46.88 -18.02 59.12
C VAL A 686 45.47 -18.42 59.54
N TYR A 687 44.55 -18.54 58.59
CA TYR A 687 43.18 -18.98 58.86
C TYR A 687 43.12 -20.37 59.51
N ILE A 688 43.95 -21.31 59.05
CA ILE A 688 44.08 -22.63 59.67
C ILE A 688 44.60 -22.50 61.10
N CYS A 689 45.62 -21.67 61.34
CA CYS A 689 46.19 -21.40 62.67
C CYS A 689 45.19 -20.78 63.65
N GLU A 690 44.39 -19.82 63.21
CA GLU A 690 43.41 -19.13 64.05
C GLU A 690 42.24 -20.04 64.44
N ASN A 691 41.76 -20.88 63.51
CA ASN A 691 40.60 -21.75 63.75
C ASN A 691 40.92 -23.10 64.41
N SER A 692 42.19 -23.52 64.43
CA SER A 692 42.64 -24.78 65.06
C SER A 692 42.98 -24.65 66.55
N GLY A 693 42.76 -23.49 67.17
CA GLY A 693 43.03 -23.27 68.59
C GLY A 693 44.51 -23.40 68.99
N GLY A 694 45.44 -23.25 68.04
CA GLY A 694 46.88 -23.27 68.28
C GLY A 694 47.49 -24.64 68.61
N LYS A 695 46.75 -25.75 68.47
CA LYS A 695 47.28 -27.10 68.75
C LYS A 695 47.83 -27.75 67.48
N PHE A 696 49.07 -27.43 67.15
CA PHE A 696 49.82 -28.10 66.09
C PHE A 696 50.68 -29.22 66.66
N TYR A 697 50.63 -30.42 66.07
CA TYR A 697 51.57 -31.50 66.37
C TYR A 697 52.58 -31.62 65.21
N VAL A 698 53.87 -31.45 65.52
CA VAL A 698 54.96 -31.68 64.56
C VAL A 698 55.49 -33.09 64.79
N HIS A 699 55.29 -33.99 63.82
CA HIS A 699 55.88 -35.32 63.84
C HIS A 699 56.66 -35.56 62.54
N ASN A 700 57.95 -35.90 62.67
CA ASN A 700 58.86 -36.18 61.55
C ASN A 700 58.98 -35.03 60.54
N SER A 701 59.17 -33.81 61.05
CA SER A 701 59.42 -32.62 60.23
C SER A 701 58.28 -32.28 59.24
N ARG A 702 57.09 -32.83 59.46
CA ARG A 702 55.85 -32.48 58.75
C ARG A 702 54.82 -32.02 59.77
N LEU A 703 54.16 -30.90 59.49
CA LEU A 703 53.02 -30.43 60.26
C LEU A 703 51.81 -31.30 59.90
N TRP A 704 51.18 -31.94 60.90
CA TRP A 704 49.95 -32.69 60.71
C TRP A 704 48.81 -32.01 61.48
N TYR A 705 47.63 -31.92 60.84
CA TYR A 705 46.39 -31.40 61.42
C TYR A 705 45.70 -32.51 62.22
N ILE A 706 45.10 -32.19 63.38
CA ILE A 706 44.11 -33.06 64.06
C ILE A 706 42.72 -32.56 63.70
#